data_AF-A0A934DNX7-F1
#
_entry.id   AF-A0A934DNX7-F1
#
_cell.length_a   1.000
_cell.length_b   1.000
_cell.length_c   1.000
_cell.angle_alpha   90.00
_cell.angle_beta   90.00
_cell.angle_gamma   90.00
#
_symmetry.space_group_name_H-M   'P 1'
#
loop_
_entity.id
_entity.type
_entity.pdbx_description
1 polymer ?
#
loop_
_entity_poly.entity_id
_entity_poly.type
_entity_poly.pdbx_seq_one_letter_code
_entity_poly.pdbx_strand_id
1 'polypeptide(L)'
;MKKATLLLGLLALTTASLHAAAAPSPMTREEIEQRAKYGVGYSYYWGHGSWRTDGASHGSCSGSCPNCSHSGKYGADCSGFVAKAWQVPSDISLTTDAHPYSTYNFYNQSTWWSNVAISAMELSDAAVHNDGSSGHIVLFQKKGSGGNIWAYEARGCSYGIVHNQRSLNSTYKGIRRDKLTTEPAPPPDPTPEEVTVMSAVWSDAASTSDVDGDFKGDICARAAAGFSCYTAASGFGTKIEGPELSNAKGWDGQQYYSTLRMADVDGDQKADVCGRDSEGFHCWLSDGTALKTEIKGPTWSDASGWNGVDHYSTIRMGDIDGDGKADVCARAAAGIKCFLSDGKGFPTAVDGPAWSDAAGWNAIEYYSTIRMADVDGDGKADICGRASDGVHCWLSDGKGFPTEVVGPKLSNASGWSKPEYYLTLRMADVNGDGRADICARAAAGFACWLSDKSGFSNVVPSGAMSDDGGWDAVRFYTTIRMADIDGDGKSDVCARGVSGMSCWLWGETGFGKLITGPAFADSTGWDDPFYYRTIRAFDFDGDGKDDICGRGAAGVSCYASTGTGFGEAVKGPELSDAVGWKGLQYYSTIRAATHKVPTEAPPACEPSKETCDGLDNDCNGLIDDGLTCERDWPDGGDPSDMFRDGSRGDPGEPDEPAITAAPVSDSGCSCRSARSEQSAWASWLALAAAAIAISRRRSRGV
;
A
#
# COMPACT_ATOMS: atom_id res chain seq x y z
N MET A 1 33.85 -30.55 -72.99
CA MET A 1 34.36 -29.22 -72.58
C MET A 1 33.26 -28.50 -71.82
N LYS A 2 33.23 -28.63 -70.49
CA LYS A 2 32.20 -28.02 -69.63
C LYS A 2 32.63 -26.58 -69.33
N LYS A 3 31.81 -25.61 -69.75
CA LYS A 3 32.00 -24.17 -69.43
C LYS A 3 31.44 -23.89 -68.05
N ALA A 4 32.28 -23.38 -67.16
CA ALA A 4 31.92 -22.86 -65.85
C ALA A 4 31.46 -21.41 -65.98
N THR A 5 30.29 -21.10 -65.42
CA THR A 5 29.80 -19.74 -65.24
C THR A 5 30.06 -19.34 -63.79
N LEU A 6 30.84 -18.30 -63.61
CA LEU A 6 31.28 -17.73 -62.34
C LEU A 6 30.10 -16.95 -61.71
N LEU A 7 29.62 -17.36 -60.53
CA LEU A 7 28.71 -16.57 -59.69
C LEU A 7 29.56 -15.66 -58.80
N LEU A 8 29.39 -14.34 -58.94
CA LEU A 8 29.85 -13.35 -57.96
C LEU A 8 28.91 -13.39 -56.74
N GLY A 9 29.41 -13.91 -55.62
CA GLY A 9 28.76 -13.78 -54.31
C GLY A 9 29.16 -12.46 -53.66
N LEU A 10 28.19 -11.60 -53.38
CA LEU A 10 28.34 -10.43 -52.51
C LEU A 10 28.57 -10.93 -51.07
N LEU A 11 29.78 -10.72 -50.54
CA LEU A 11 30.10 -10.95 -49.15
C LEU A 11 29.65 -9.72 -48.34
N ALA A 12 28.53 -9.83 -47.62
CA ALA A 12 28.13 -8.81 -46.65
C ALA A 12 29.09 -8.88 -45.45
N LEU A 13 29.99 -7.91 -45.33
CA LEU A 13 30.74 -7.67 -44.09
C LEU A 13 29.75 -7.14 -43.05
N THR A 14 29.37 -7.98 -42.09
CA THR A 14 28.75 -7.53 -40.85
C THR A 14 29.85 -6.90 -39.98
N THR A 15 29.87 -5.57 -39.90
CA THR A 15 30.60 -4.88 -38.85
C THR A 15 29.90 -5.17 -37.53
N ALA A 16 30.46 -6.05 -36.72
CA ALA A 16 30.06 -6.20 -35.33
C ALA A 16 30.38 -4.89 -34.60
N SER A 17 29.36 -4.09 -34.34
CA SER A 17 29.44 -2.94 -33.44
C SER A 17 29.77 -3.47 -32.05
N LEU A 18 31.01 -3.26 -31.59
CA LEU A 18 31.36 -3.39 -30.18
C LEU A 18 30.49 -2.38 -29.41
N HIS A 19 29.45 -2.87 -28.74
CA HIS A 19 28.76 -2.07 -27.72
C HIS A 19 29.78 -1.82 -26.61
N ALA A 20 30.24 -0.59 -26.48
CA ALA A 20 30.90 -0.15 -25.25
C ALA A 20 29.91 -0.38 -24.10
N ALA A 21 30.30 -1.18 -23.11
CA ALA A 21 29.48 -1.39 -21.93
C ALA A 21 29.19 -0.01 -21.30
N ALA A 22 27.90 0.29 -21.09
CA ALA A 22 27.49 1.50 -20.40
C ALA A 22 28.13 1.54 -19.01
N ALA A 23 28.66 2.70 -18.62
CA ALA A 23 29.30 2.88 -17.33
C ALA A 23 28.29 2.63 -16.19
N PRO A 24 28.69 2.05 -15.04
CA PRO A 24 27.78 1.68 -13.96
C PRO A 24 27.01 2.90 -13.44
N SER A 25 25.79 2.70 -12.96
CA SER A 25 24.94 3.77 -12.45
C SER A 25 25.54 4.37 -11.17
N PRO A 26 25.28 5.65 -10.84
CA PRO A 26 25.69 6.20 -9.56
C PRO A 26 25.07 5.40 -8.39
N MET A 27 25.78 5.25 -7.27
CA MET A 27 25.29 4.49 -6.10
C MET A 27 25.95 5.02 -4.82
N THR A 28 25.23 5.00 -3.70
CA THR A 28 25.73 5.35 -2.37
C THR A 28 26.53 4.21 -1.74
N ARG A 29 27.28 4.54 -0.67
CA ARG A 29 28.05 3.54 0.08
C ARG A 29 27.14 2.58 0.84
N GLU A 30 26.02 3.10 1.34
CA GLU A 30 25.01 2.40 2.12
C GLU A 30 24.23 1.40 1.24
N GLU A 31 23.90 1.75 0.00
CA GLU A 31 23.29 0.82 -0.96
C GLU A 31 24.22 -0.38 -1.27
N ILE A 32 25.52 -0.11 -1.45
CA ILE A 32 26.52 -1.17 -1.63
C ILE A 32 26.60 -2.06 -0.38
N GLU A 33 26.62 -1.45 0.81
CA GLU A 33 26.67 -2.18 2.08
C GLU A 33 25.42 -3.08 2.24
N GLN A 34 24.24 -2.55 1.91
CA GLN A 34 22.99 -3.28 2.02
C GLN A 34 22.96 -4.48 1.08
N ARG A 35 23.43 -4.31 -0.16
CA ARG A 35 23.59 -5.42 -1.11
C ARG A 35 24.53 -6.50 -0.58
N ALA A 36 25.62 -6.10 0.05
CA ALA A 36 26.59 -7.02 0.66
C ALA A 36 26.01 -7.76 1.88
N LYS A 37 25.20 -7.09 2.72
CA LYS A 37 24.52 -7.70 3.88
C LYS A 37 23.64 -8.88 3.47
N TYR A 38 22.87 -8.74 2.38
CA TYR A 38 22.03 -9.83 1.87
C TYR A 38 22.81 -11.08 1.44
N GLY A 39 24.10 -10.94 1.09
CA GLY A 39 24.92 -12.09 0.73
C GLY A 39 25.43 -12.88 1.94
N VAL A 40 25.42 -12.31 3.14
CA VAL A 40 25.94 -12.98 4.34
C VAL A 40 25.12 -14.23 4.66
N GLY A 41 25.80 -15.35 4.86
CA GLY A 41 25.19 -16.67 5.11
C GLY A 41 25.10 -17.55 3.87
N TYR A 42 25.22 -17.00 2.66
CA TYR A 42 25.30 -17.80 1.43
C TYR A 42 26.64 -18.53 1.32
N SER A 43 26.61 -19.68 0.66
CA SER A 43 27.78 -20.52 0.42
C SER A 43 28.78 -19.87 -0.54
N TYR A 44 30.04 -20.27 -0.42
CA TYR A 44 31.08 -19.85 -1.35
C TYR A 44 30.89 -20.60 -2.67
N TYR A 45 30.95 -19.91 -3.82
CA TYR A 45 30.77 -20.56 -5.12
C TYR A 45 31.78 -20.03 -6.14
N TRP A 46 32.78 -20.86 -6.44
CA TRP A 46 33.92 -20.48 -7.29
C TRP A 46 33.50 -20.14 -8.72
N GLY A 47 33.76 -18.90 -9.17
CA GLY A 47 33.40 -18.41 -10.49
C GLY A 47 31.98 -17.87 -10.62
N HIS A 48 31.26 -17.72 -9.50
CA HIS A 48 29.86 -17.31 -9.47
C HIS A 48 29.63 -16.05 -8.62
N GLY A 49 28.47 -15.43 -8.78
CA GLY A 49 28.14 -14.20 -8.09
C GLY A 49 26.65 -13.94 -8.03
N SER A 50 25.91 -14.73 -7.25
CA SER A 50 24.47 -14.47 -7.02
C SER A 50 23.98 -14.88 -5.63
N TRP A 51 23.00 -14.15 -5.12
CA TRP A 51 22.29 -14.42 -3.87
C TRP A 51 20.89 -13.79 -3.90
N ARG A 52 20.07 -14.09 -2.88
CA ARG A 52 18.74 -13.51 -2.72
C ARG A 52 18.71 -12.61 -1.49
N THR A 53 17.70 -11.75 -1.41
CA THR A 53 17.45 -10.87 -0.27
C THR A 53 16.69 -11.55 0.86
N ASP A 54 16.02 -12.67 0.56
CA ASP A 54 15.18 -13.43 1.50
C ASP A 54 15.94 -14.43 2.38
N GLY A 55 17.27 -14.59 2.18
CA GLY A 55 18.06 -15.57 2.92
C GLY A 55 17.67 -17.03 2.64
N ALA A 56 16.99 -17.31 1.52
CA ALA A 56 16.65 -18.67 1.12
C ALA A 56 17.73 -19.28 0.22
N SER A 57 17.82 -20.60 0.20
CA SER A 57 18.64 -21.36 -0.75
C SER A 57 20.15 -21.01 -0.70
N HIS A 58 20.72 -20.96 0.49
CA HIS A 58 22.13 -20.59 0.74
C HIS A 58 23.17 -21.43 -0.03
N GLY A 59 22.79 -22.62 -0.51
CA GLY A 59 23.70 -23.56 -1.15
C GLY A 59 24.68 -24.17 -0.14
N SER A 60 25.54 -25.06 -0.62
CA SER A 60 26.57 -25.72 0.19
C SER A 60 27.85 -25.88 -0.62
N CYS A 61 28.99 -25.68 0.03
CA CYS A 61 30.31 -25.81 -0.59
C CYS A 61 31.19 -26.72 0.26
N SER A 62 31.95 -27.59 -0.38
CA SER A 62 32.91 -28.48 0.28
C SER A 62 34.20 -28.61 -0.53
N GLY A 63 35.31 -28.85 0.18
CA GLY A 63 36.64 -28.97 -0.43
C GLY A 63 37.36 -27.62 -0.59
N SER A 64 38.27 -27.54 -1.57
CA SER A 64 39.13 -26.38 -1.80
C SER A 64 39.04 -25.92 -3.25
N CYS A 65 38.63 -24.68 -3.45
CA CYS A 65 38.46 -24.10 -4.78
C CYS A 65 39.84 -23.78 -5.43
N PRO A 66 39.99 -23.87 -6.76
CA PRO A 66 38.93 -23.99 -7.77
C PRO A 66 38.28 -25.38 -7.90
N ASN A 67 38.84 -26.42 -7.29
CA ASN A 67 38.37 -27.80 -7.41
C ASN A 67 37.32 -28.19 -6.34
N CYS A 68 36.64 -27.21 -5.75
CA CYS A 68 35.63 -27.47 -4.73
C CYS A 68 34.33 -27.98 -5.35
N SER A 69 33.54 -28.68 -4.55
CA SER A 69 32.18 -29.09 -4.93
C SER A 69 31.18 -28.13 -4.32
N HIS A 70 30.24 -27.66 -5.15
CA HIS A 70 29.13 -26.80 -4.73
C HIS A 70 27.79 -27.46 -5.09
N SER A 71 26.78 -27.26 -4.24
CA SER A 71 25.40 -27.62 -4.50
C SER A 71 24.45 -26.47 -4.14
N GLY A 72 23.37 -26.33 -4.91
CA GLY A 72 22.43 -25.22 -4.79
C GLY A 72 22.61 -24.17 -5.89
N LYS A 73 21.73 -23.17 -5.90
CA LYS A 73 21.65 -22.17 -6.98
C LYS A 73 22.44 -20.89 -6.69
N TYR A 74 22.57 -20.53 -5.42
CA TYR A 74 23.11 -19.25 -5.00
C TYR A 74 24.39 -19.41 -4.19
N GLY A 75 25.26 -18.42 -4.31
CA GLY A 75 26.58 -18.36 -3.75
C GLY A 75 27.47 -17.45 -4.59
N ALA A 76 28.59 -17.01 -3.99
CA ALA A 76 29.56 -16.20 -4.68
C ALA A 76 30.97 -16.52 -4.21
N ASP A 77 31.96 -16.31 -5.06
CA ASP A 77 33.35 -16.19 -4.62
C ASP A 77 33.68 -14.75 -4.24
N CYS A 78 34.93 -14.49 -3.83
CA CYS A 78 35.33 -13.18 -3.34
C CYS A 78 35.15 -12.06 -4.38
N SER A 79 35.52 -12.30 -5.65
CA SER A 79 35.42 -11.29 -6.70
C SER A 79 34.02 -11.16 -7.27
N GLY A 80 33.28 -12.26 -7.39
CA GLY A 80 31.86 -12.25 -7.76
C GLY A 80 31.02 -11.49 -6.74
N PHE A 81 31.30 -11.69 -5.45
CA PHE A 81 30.63 -10.98 -4.37
C PHE A 81 30.84 -9.46 -4.46
N VAL A 82 32.09 -9.00 -4.55
CA VAL A 82 32.37 -7.56 -4.61
C VAL A 82 31.87 -6.93 -5.91
N ALA A 83 32.04 -7.59 -7.05
CA ALA A 83 31.53 -7.09 -8.34
C ALA A 83 30.01 -6.92 -8.32
N LYS A 84 29.30 -7.85 -7.68
CA LYS A 84 27.84 -7.83 -7.56
C LYS A 84 27.32 -6.77 -6.59
N ALA A 85 28.01 -6.60 -5.45
CA ALA A 85 27.71 -5.55 -4.49
C ALA A 85 27.93 -4.15 -5.12
N TRP A 86 29.02 -3.98 -5.88
CA TRP A 86 29.34 -2.74 -6.58
C TRP A 86 28.56 -2.51 -7.88
N GLN A 87 27.83 -3.52 -8.38
CA GLN A 87 27.20 -3.46 -9.71
C GLN A 87 28.17 -3.00 -10.81
N VAL A 88 29.28 -3.73 -10.94
CA VAL A 88 30.26 -3.50 -12.00
C VAL A 88 30.32 -4.72 -12.91
N PRO A 89 30.33 -4.55 -14.26
CA PRO A 89 30.48 -3.29 -15.01
C PRO A 89 29.21 -2.44 -15.13
N SER A 90 28.05 -2.98 -14.79
CA SER A 90 26.75 -2.34 -14.96
C SER A 90 25.80 -2.75 -13.85
N ASP A 91 24.59 -2.20 -13.86
CA ASP A 91 23.52 -2.61 -12.95
C ASP A 91 23.21 -4.09 -13.16
N ILE A 92 23.31 -4.86 -12.08
CA ILE A 92 23.07 -6.31 -12.09
C ILE A 92 22.24 -6.68 -10.87
N SER A 93 21.18 -7.48 -11.08
CA SER A 93 20.36 -8.04 -9.98
C SER A 93 21.19 -8.99 -9.12
N LEU A 94 20.87 -9.07 -7.81
CA LEU A 94 21.52 -10.00 -6.88
C LEU A 94 21.31 -11.46 -7.30
N THR A 95 20.18 -11.79 -7.92
CA THR A 95 19.83 -13.17 -8.32
C THR A 95 20.39 -13.57 -9.68
N THR A 96 20.89 -12.61 -10.47
CA THR A 96 21.57 -12.90 -11.74
C THR A 96 22.95 -13.44 -11.44
N ASP A 97 23.27 -14.64 -11.88
CA ASP A 97 24.62 -15.20 -11.73
C ASP A 97 25.56 -14.60 -12.77
N ALA A 98 26.42 -13.69 -12.32
CA ALA A 98 27.38 -13.02 -13.18
C ALA A 98 28.68 -12.75 -12.41
N HIS A 99 29.79 -13.15 -13.01
CA HIS A 99 31.13 -13.01 -12.45
C HIS A 99 32.06 -12.30 -13.47
N PRO A 100 31.89 -10.96 -13.67
CA PRO A 100 32.53 -10.25 -14.78
C PRO A 100 34.00 -9.89 -14.52
N TYR A 101 34.42 -9.87 -13.25
CA TYR A 101 35.76 -9.48 -12.84
C TYR A 101 36.34 -10.49 -11.87
N SER A 102 37.62 -10.82 -12.06
CA SER A 102 38.41 -11.56 -11.09
C SER A 102 39.19 -10.62 -10.16
N THR A 103 39.79 -11.15 -9.10
CA THR A 103 40.73 -10.39 -8.25
C THR A 103 41.89 -9.80 -9.06
N TYR A 104 42.29 -10.43 -10.16
CA TYR A 104 43.31 -9.87 -11.07
C TYR A 104 42.83 -8.56 -11.70
N ASN A 105 41.57 -8.47 -12.13
CA ASN A 105 41.01 -7.25 -12.72
C ASN A 105 40.96 -6.14 -11.67
N PHE A 106 40.37 -6.40 -10.51
CA PHE A 106 40.31 -5.44 -9.40
C PHE A 106 41.70 -4.97 -8.96
N TYR A 107 42.70 -5.85 -9.02
CA TYR A 107 44.07 -5.50 -8.65
C TYR A 107 44.84 -4.72 -9.73
N ASN A 108 44.67 -5.02 -11.02
CA ASN A 108 45.54 -4.46 -12.08
C ASN A 108 44.87 -3.41 -12.96
N GLN A 109 43.55 -3.27 -12.90
CA GLN A 109 42.79 -2.35 -13.75
C GLN A 109 42.16 -1.23 -12.91
N SER A 110 41.63 -0.21 -13.58
CA SER A 110 40.95 0.96 -12.98
C SER A 110 39.76 1.40 -13.84
N THR A 111 39.03 0.45 -14.40
CA THR A 111 37.96 0.74 -15.36
C THR A 111 36.77 1.46 -14.69
N TRP A 112 36.39 1.01 -13.49
CA TRP A 112 35.24 1.53 -12.71
C TRP A 112 35.57 1.77 -11.25
N TRP A 113 36.86 1.84 -10.92
CA TRP A 113 37.35 2.05 -9.57
C TRP A 113 38.73 2.70 -9.60
N SER A 114 39.00 3.44 -8.54
CA SER A 114 40.24 4.17 -8.30
C SER A 114 41.00 3.59 -7.12
N ASN A 115 42.33 3.68 -7.11
CA ASN A 115 43.12 3.26 -5.95
C ASN A 115 42.89 4.21 -4.76
N VAL A 116 42.80 3.67 -3.55
CA VAL A 116 42.72 4.43 -2.30
C VAL A 116 43.68 3.82 -1.27
N ALA A 117 44.28 4.68 -0.43
CA ALA A 117 45.10 4.19 0.67
C ALA A 117 44.24 3.40 1.67
N ILE A 118 44.73 2.26 2.17
CA ILE A 118 44.00 1.44 3.17
C ILE A 118 43.57 2.27 4.38
N SER A 119 44.39 3.25 4.80
CA SER A 119 44.09 4.15 5.92
C SER A 119 42.94 5.14 5.66
N ALA A 120 42.68 5.43 4.38
CA ALA A 120 41.67 6.36 3.88
C ALA A 120 40.42 5.64 3.33
N MET A 121 40.33 4.32 3.50
CA MET A 121 39.15 3.58 3.12
C MET A 121 37.94 4.01 3.93
N GLU A 122 36.82 4.11 3.22
CA GLU A 122 35.49 4.44 3.73
C GLU A 122 34.55 3.27 3.46
N LEU A 123 33.35 3.31 4.06
CA LEU A 123 32.31 2.30 3.88
C LEU A 123 32.18 1.89 2.41
N SER A 124 32.18 0.60 2.14
CA SER A 124 32.01 0.00 0.82
C SER A 124 33.15 0.22 -0.18
N ASP A 125 34.29 0.77 0.25
CA ASP A 125 35.56 0.56 -0.46
C ASP A 125 35.96 -0.93 -0.39
N ALA A 126 36.83 -1.41 -1.26
CA ALA A 126 37.30 -2.80 -1.25
C ALA A 126 38.80 -2.88 -1.04
N ALA A 127 39.25 -3.89 -0.29
CA ALA A 127 40.66 -4.21 -0.16
C ALA A 127 40.95 -5.45 -1.00
N VAL A 128 41.87 -5.33 -1.95
CA VAL A 128 42.20 -6.38 -2.93
C VAL A 128 43.68 -6.74 -2.88
N HIS A 129 43.95 -8.04 -2.97
CA HIS A 129 45.27 -8.62 -3.15
C HIS A 129 45.24 -9.58 -4.36
N ASN A 130 46.27 -9.54 -5.18
CA ASN A 130 46.52 -10.56 -6.20
C ASN A 130 48.02 -10.63 -6.50
N ASP A 131 48.59 -11.83 -6.55
CA ASP A 131 50.03 -12.05 -6.82
C ASP A 131 50.31 -12.65 -8.22
N GLY A 132 49.29 -12.75 -9.06
CA GLY A 132 49.34 -13.39 -10.38
C GLY A 132 49.00 -14.89 -10.38
N SER A 133 48.98 -15.54 -9.22
CA SER A 133 48.62 -16.96 -9.05
C SER A 133 47.42 -17.18 -8.13
N SER A 134 47.24 -16.30 -7.15
CA SER A 134 46.16 -16.28 -6.18
C SER A 134 45.74 -14.85 -5.91
N GLY A 135 44.53 -14.67 -5.42
CA GLY A 135 44.05 -13.35 -5.02
C GLY A 135 42.83 -13.45 -4.14
N HIS A 136 42.55 -12.35 -3.46
CA HIS A 136 41.43 -12.22 -2.56
C HIS A 136 40.96 -10.76 -2.52
N ILE A 137 39.66 -10.56 -2.36
CA ILE A 137 39.07 -9.23 -2.24
C ILE A 137 37.97 -9.24 -1.17
N VAL A 138 37.91 -8.15 -0.41
CA VAL A 138 36.93 -7.96 0.67
C VAL A 138 36.32 -6.58 0.57
N LEU A 139 35.07 -6.45 1.00
CA LEU A 139 34.36 -5.18 1.06
C LEU A 139 34.47 -4.59 2.47
N PHE A 140 35.06 -3.41 2.60
CA PHE A 140 35.28 -2.73 3.87
C PHE A 140 33.98 -2.13 4.42
N GLN A 141 33.73 -2.33 5.71
CA GLN A 141 32.65 -1.65 6.43
C GLN A 141 33.20 -0.50 7.27
N LYS A 142 34.07 -0.82 8.23
CA LYS A 142 34.61 0.14 9.20
C LYS A 142 35.93 -0.32 9.78
N LYS A 143 36.65 0.59 10.43
CA LYS A 143 37.87 0.27 11.20
C LYS A 143 37.51 -0.57 12.44
N GLY A 144 38.30 -1.59 12.72
CA GLY A 144 38.23 -2.43 13.92
C GLY A 144 39.31 -2.07 14.93
N SER A 145 39.37 -2.84 16.01
CA SER A 145 40.42 -2.72 17.04
C SER A 145 41.75 -3.31 16.56
N GLY A 146 42.87 -2.73 17.00
CA GLY A 146 44.21 -3.32 16.77
C GLY A 146 44.67 -3.31 15.31
N GLY A 147 44.15 -2.40 14.48
CA GLY A 147 44.51 -2.31 13.05
C GLY A 147 43.75 -3.26 12.12
N ASN A 148 42.81 -4.06 12.67
CA ASN A 148 41.89 -4.86 11.87
C ASN A 148 40.78 -3.99 11.26
N ILE A 149 40.08 -4.52 10.27
CA ILE A 149 38.87 -3.94 9.68
C ILE A 149 37.68 -4.86 9.91
N TRP A 150 36.46 -4.32 9.92
CA TRP A 150 35.25 -5.10 9.69
C TRP A 150 34.99 -5.17 8.20
N ALA A 151 34.77 -6.37 7.68
CA ALA A 151 34.57 -6.59 6.26
C ALA A 151 33.49 -7.63 5.97
N TYR A 152 32.83 -7.45 4.82
CA TYR A 152 32.03 -8.49 4.17
C TYR A 152 32.94 -9.25 3.19
N GLU A 153 32.98 -10.57 3.31
CA GLU A 153 33.95 -11.40 2.60
C GLU A 153 33.39 -12.79 2.28
N ALA A 154 33.57 -13.24 1.03
CA ALA A 154 33.42 -14.65 0.67
C ALA A 154 34.75 -15.38 0.92
N ARG A 155 34.82 -16.19 1.98
CA ARG A 155 36.09 -16.69 2.57
C ARG A 155 36.50 -18.10 2.13
N GLY A 156 35.66 -18.77 1.36
CA GLY A 156 35.86 -20.15 0.90
C GLY A 156 34.81 -21.11 1.48
N CYS A 157 34.82 -22.37 1.03
CA CYS A 157 33.75 -23.33 1.33
C CYS A 157 33.43 -23.51 2.82
N SER A 158 34.45 -23.48 3.69
CA SER A 158 34.25 -23.69 5.13
C SER A 158 33.45 -22.59 5.84
N TYR A 159 33.32 -21.42 5.21
CA TYR A 159 32.70 -20.24 5.82
C TYR A 159 31.55 -19.67 4.99
N GLY A 160 31.65 -19.75 3.66
CA GLY A 160 30.76 -18.99 2.78
C GLY A 160 31.05 -17.50 2.82
N ILE A 161 30.00 -16.71 2.65
CA ILE A 161 30.01 -15.26 2.74
C ILE A 161 29.71 -14.85 4.18
N VAL A 162 30.60 -14.07 4.77
CA VAL A 162 30.57 -13.72 6.20
C VAL A 162 30.82 -12.23 6.41
N HIS A 163 30.39 -11.72 7.56
CA HIS A 163 30.74 -10.41 8.07
C HIS A 163 31.57 -10.59 9.35
N ASN A 164 32.85 -10.23 9.31
CA ASN A 164 33.77 -10.44 10.44
C ASN A 164 34.95 -9.46 10.47
N GLN A 165 35.73 -9.52 11.55
CA GLN A 165 37.00 -8.80 11.62
C GLN A 165 38.07 -9.48 10.77
N ARG A 166 38.78 -8.67 9.99
CA ARG A 166 39.85 -9.08 9.09
C ARG A 166 41.11 -8.28 9.34
N SER A 167 42.24 -8.98 9.44
CA SER A 167 43.57 -8.36 9.39
C SER A 167 44.02 -8.27 7.94
N LEU A 168 44.42 -7.08 7.50
CA LEU A 168 45.01 -6.86 6.18
C LEU A 168 46.52 -6.74 6.34
N ASN A 169 47.28 -7.54 5.59
CA ASN A 169 48.73 -7.39 5.51
C ASN A 169 49.10 -6.36 4.42
N SER A 170 50.40 -6.09 4.25
CA SER A 170 50.90 -5.11 3.28
C SER A 170 50.70 -5.50 1.80
N THR A 171 50.18 -6.68 1.50
CA THR A 171 49.96 -7.12 0.10
C THR A 171 48.58 -6.72 -0.42
N TYR A 172 47.70 -6.20 0.45
CA TYR A 172 46.42 -5.62 0.05
C TYR A 172 46.58 -4.14 -0.30
N LYS A 173 45.86 -3.72 -1.33
CA LYS A 173 45.64 -2.31 -1.63
C LYS A 173 44.15 -1.98 -1.55
N GLY A 174 43.85 -0.72 -1.23
CA GLY A 174 42.48 -0.22 -1.25
C GLY A 174 42.08 0.20 -2.66
N ILE A 175 40.84 -0.08 -3.02
CA ILE A 175 40.18 0.42 -4.22
C ILE A 175 38.80 0.96 -3.85
N ARG A 176 38.39 2.00 -4.56
CA ARG A 176 37.12 2.71 -4.37
C ARG A 176 36.36 2.67 -5.67
N ARG A 177 35.12 2.21 -5.63
CA ARG A 177 34.21 2.27 -6.78
C ARG A 177 34.06 3.72 -7.26
N ASP A 178 34.08 3.94 -8.57
CA ASP A 178 33.80 5.25 -9.14
C ASP A 178 32.29 5.54 -9.11
N LYS A 179 31.91 6.80 -9.37
CA LYS A 179 30.50 7.27 -9.36
C LYS A 179 29.76 6.95 -8.05
N LEU A 180 30.43 7.13 -6.91
CA LEU A 180 29.76 7.14 -5.62
C LEU A 180 28.99 8.45 -5.43
N THR A 181 27.77 8.37 -4.90
CA THR A 181 26.91 9.52 -4.58
C THR A 181 26.66 9.59 -3.08
N THR A 182 26.23 10.74 -2.59
CA THR A 182 25.68 10.90 -1.23
C THR A 182 24.16 10.79 -1.19
N GLU A 183 23.50 10.88 -2.35
CA GLU A 183 22.07 10.66 -2.53
C GLU A 183 21.83 9.27 -3.12
N PRO A 184 20.91 8.45 -2.57
CA PRO A 184 20.55 7.15 -3.14
C PRO A 184 20.26 7.28 -4.63
N ALA A 185 20.65 6.29 -5.43
CA ALA A 185 20.05 6.18 -6.75
C ALA A 185 18.53 6.02 -6.56
N PRO A 186 17.68 6.55 -7.45
CA PRO A 186 16.30 6.06 -7.49
C PRO A 186 16.40 4.53 -7.63
N PRO A 187 15.75 3.75 -6.73
CA PRO A 187 15.90 2.32 -6.72
C PRO A 187 15.54 1.79 -8.12
N PRO A 188 16.19 0.70 -8.59
CA PRO A 188 15.70 0.03 -9.80
C PRO A 188 14.21 -0.24 -9.65
N ASP A 189 13.49 -0.32 -10.76
CA ASP A 189 12.08 -0.68 -10.72
C ASP A 189 11.92 -1.91 -9.79
N PRO A 190 11.08 -1.79 -8.77
CA PRO A 190 10.97 -2.76 -7.70
C PRO A 190 10.66 -4.12 -8.32
N THR A 191 11.25 -5.16 -7.76
CA THR A 191 10.86 -6.52 -8.12
C THR A 191 9.35 -6.69 -7.91
N PRO A 192 8.67 -7.54 -8.69
CA PRO A 192 7.25 -7.83 -8.44
C PRO A 192 6.97 -8.22 -6.99
N GLU A 193 7.90 -8.91 -6.31
CA GLU A 193 7.85 -9.22 -4.87
C GLU A 193 7.85 -7.95 -4.01
N GLU A 194 8.74 -6.99 -4.26
CA GLU A 194 8.73 -5.69 -3.56
C GLU A 194 7.45 -4.91 -3.85
N VAL A 195 6.96 -4.91 -5.09
CA VAL A 195 5.68 -4.27 -5.42
C VAL A 195 4.53 -5.01 -4.76
N THR A 196 4.56 -6.33 -4.62
CA THR A 196 3.53 -7.10 -3.91
C THR A 196 3.54 -6.84 -2.42
N VAL A 197 4.71 -6.89 -1.79
CA VAL A 197 4.88 -6.59 -0.35
C VAL A 197 4.42 -5.18 -0.05
N MET A 198 4.69 -4.26 -0.98
CA MET A 198 4.08 -2.94 -0.94
C MET A 198 2.59 -3.08 -1.19
N SER A 199 2.09 -3.53 -2.34
CA SER A 199 0.67 -3.56 -2.77
C SER A 199 -0.28 -4.26 -1.77
N ALA A 200 0.24 -5.18 -0.95
CA ALA A 200 -0.47 -5.79 0.17
C ALA A 200 -0.89 -4.81 1.28
N VAL A 201 -0.29 -3.63 1.32
CA VAL A 201 -0.45 -2.59 2.35
C VAL A 201 -1.60 -1.61 2.07
N TRP A 202 -2.20 -1.63 0.88
CA TRP A 202 -2.85 -0.41 0.34
C TRP A 202 -4.37 -0.32 0.50
N SER A 203 -5.06 -1.36 0.99
CA SER A 203 -6.50 -1.31 1.27
C SER A 203 -6.98 -2.63 1.90
N ASP A 204 -7.43 -2.58 3.14
CA ASP A 204 -8.12 -3.68 3.84
C ASP A 204 -9.59 -3.27 4.05
N ALA A 205 -10.52 -4.22 4.13
CA ALA A 205 -11.97 -3.91 4.22
C ALA A 205 -12.32 -3.06 5.46
N ALA A 206 -11.68 -3.37 6.57
CA ALA A 206 -11.86 -2.71 7.87
C ALA A 206 -10.78 -1.65 8.18
N SER A 207 -10.08 -1.14 7.15
CA SER A 207 -9.03 -0.16 7.42
C SER A 207 -9.62 1.18 7.85
N THR A 208 -9.29 1.60 9.05
CA THR A 208 -9.40 2.98 9.55
C THR A 208 -8.02 3.39 10.07
N SER A 209 -7.72 4.68 10.09
CA SER A 209 -6.54 5.21 10.78
C SER A 209 -6.88 6.26 11.84
N ASP A 210 -8.16 6.47 12.14
CA ASP A 210 -8.64 7.34 13.21
C ASP A 210 -8.25 6.74 14.58
N VAL A 211 -7.12 7.15 15.15
CA VAL A 211 -6.64 6.56 16.41
C VAL A 211 -7.18 7.28 17.63
N ASP A 212 -7.69 8.51 17.50
CA ASP A 212 -8.21 9.32 18.61
C ASP A 212 -9.74 9.33 18.73
N GLY A 213 -10.45 8.74 17.76
CA GLY A 213 -11.90 8.58 17.74
C GLY A 213 -12.63 9.85 17.34
N ASP A 214 -11.99 10.73 16.57
CA ASP A 214 -12.56 11.99 16.09
C ASP A 214 -13.24 11.86 14.72
N PHE A 215 -13.29 10.65 14.17
CA PHE A 215 -13.81 10.28 12.85
C PHE A 215 -13.02 10.84 11.67
N LYS A 216 -11.79 11.31 11.89
CA LYS A 216 -10.87 11.77 10.85
C LYS A 216 -9.74 10.77 10.71
N GLY A 217 -9.33 10.50 9.48
CA GLY A 217 -8.20 9.61 9.25
C GLY A 217 -6.89 10.25 9.73
N ASP A 218 -6.13 9.55 10.57
CA ASP A 218 -4.80 10.01 10.98
C ASP A 218 -3.68 9.48 10.08
N ILE A 219 -2.49 10.07 10.20
CA ILE A 219 -1.29 9.54 9.57
C ILE A 219 -0.49 8.76 10.58
N CYS A 220 -0.38 7.44 10.38
CA CYS A 220 0.44 6.56 11.20
C CYS A 220 1.61 6.00 10.42
N ALA A 221 2.78 5.91 11.03
CA ALA A 221 3.96 5.36 10.38
C ALA A 221 5.01 4.87 11.37
N ARG A 222 5.87 3.98 10.88
CA ARG A 222 7.01 3.46 11.62
C ARG A 222 8.29 4.22 11.23
N ALA A 223 8.96 4.77 12.24
CA ALA A 223 10.30 5.32 12.15
C ALA A 223 11.35 4.35 12.71
N ALA A 224 12.63 4.71 12.63
CA ALA A 224 13.72 3.94 13.24
C ALA A 224 13.53 3.72 14.75
N ALA A 225 12.92 4.70 15.44
CA ALA A 225 12.70 4.70 16.88
C ALA A 225 11.44 3.94 17.33
N GLY A 226 10.49 3.68 16.44
CA GLY A 226 9.20 3.06 16.80
C GLY A 226 8.05 3.50 15.90
N PHE A 227 6.83 3.13 16.28
CA PHE A 227 5.60 3.48 15.59
C PHE A 227 4.97 4.73 16.21
N SER A 228 4.33 5.57 15.40
CA SER A 228 3.62 6.75 15.88
C SER A 228 2.51 7.15 14.92
N CYS A 229 1.49 7.80 15.46
CA CYS A 229 0.40 8.42 14.72
C CYS A 229 0.40 9.94 14.92
N TYR A 230 -0.11 10.68 13.94
CA TYR A 230 -0.19 12.13 13.93
C TYR A 230 -1.63 12.54 13.61
N THR A 231 -2.30 13.21 14.55
CA THR A 231 -3.76 13.34 14.49
C THR A 231 -4.25 14.49 13.63
N ALA A 232 -5.27 14.25 12.81
CA ALA A 232 -5.71 15.20 11.80
C ALA A 232 -6.44 16.44 12.40
N ALA A 233 -7.20 16.30 13.49
CA ALA A 233 -7.85 17.41 14.19
C ALA A 233 -6.90 18.58 14.56
N SER A 234 -5.61 18.29 14.74
CA SER A 234 -4.59 19.27 15.10
C SER A 234 -3.75 19.75 13.91
N GLY A 235 -4.19 19.50 12.67
CA GLY A 235 -3.37 19.68 11.48
C GLY A 235 -2.11 18.82 11.51
N PHE A 236 -2.22 17.59 12.03
CA PHE A 236 -1.12 16.63 12.22
C PHE A 236 -0.02 17.07 13.20
N GLY A 237 -0.33 18.01 14.11
CA GLY A 237 0.62 18.53 15.10
C GLY A 237 0.74 17.66 16.36
N THR A 238 -0.33 16.95 16.73
CA THR A 238 -0.37 16.06 17.90
C THR A 238 0.16 14.69 17.52
N LYS A 239 1.17 14.21 18.25
CA LYS A 239 1.77 12.89 18.06
C LYS A 239 1.29 11.92 19.14
N ILE A 240 0.69 10.81 18.72
CA ILE A 240 0.36 9.66 19.56
C ILE A 240 1.49 8.64 19.46
N GLU A 241 2.10 8.32 20.60
CA GLU A 241 3.18 7.33 20.67
C GLU A 241 2.60 5.92 20.59
N GLY A 242 3.20 5.11 19.71
CA GLY A 242 2.83 3.73 19.50
C GLY A 242 3.71 2.72 20.26
N PRO A 243 3.50 1.42 20.01
CA PRO A 243 4.36 0.36 20.53
C PRO A 243 5.80 0.47 20.03
N GLU A 244 6.73 -0.22 20.72
CA GLU A 244 8.16 -0.21 20.43
C GLU A 244 8.53 -1.01 19.16
N LEU A 245 7.99 -0.62 18.01
CA LEU A 245 8.24 -1.25 16.71
C LEU A 245 9.53 -0.71 16.05
N SER A 246 10.63 -0.65 16.81
CA SER A 246 11.87 0.05 16.43
C SER A 246 12.85 -0.83 15.64
N ASN A 247 13.87 -0.24 15.00
CA ASN A 247 14.96 -1.01 14.37
C ASN A 247 15.70 -1.85 15.43
N ALA A 248 15.86 -1.32 16.64
CA ALA A 248 16.54 -2.03 17.73
C ALA A 248 15.79 -3.31 18.17
N LYS A 249 14.48 -3.38 17.87
CA LYS A 249 13.64 -4.56 18.10
C LYS A 249 13.46 -5.42 16.84
N GLY A 250 14.21 -5.14 15.77
CA GLY A 250 14.21 -5.93 14.54
C GLY A 250 13.07 -5.62 13.58
N TRP A 251 12.21 -4.63 13.87
CA TRP A 251 11.07 -4.26 13.01
C TRP A 251 11.48 -3.61 11.67
N ASP A 252 12.76 -3.42 11.40
CA ASP A 252 13.28 -3.05 10.08
C ASP A 252 13.37 -4.23 9.10
N GLY A 253 13.08 -5.46 9.55
CA GLY A 253 12.88 -6.62 8.68
C GLY A 253 11.61 -6.50 7.83
N GLN A 254 11.73 -6.77 6.52
CA GLN A 254 10.62 -6.68 5.56
C GLN A 254 9.43 -7.53 5.95
N GLN A 255 9.68 -8.75 6.41
CA GLN A 255 8.68 -9.69 6.92
C GLN A 255 7.93 -9.21 8.18
N TYR A 256 8.34 -8.09 8.78
CA TYR A 256 7.70 -7.48 9.94
C TYR A 256 7.05 -6.15 9.58
N TYR A 257 7.80 -5.15 9.08
CA TYR A 257 7.22 -3.82 8.81
C TYR A 257 6.14 -3.83 7.72
N SER A 258 6.19 -4.77 6.77
CA SER A 258 5.17 -4.83 5.71
C SER A 258 3.84 -5.41 6.20
N THR A 259 3.83 -5.99 7.38
CA THR A 259 2.63 -6.59 7.99
C THR A 259 1.84 -5.59 8.81
N LEU A 260 2.36 -4.36 9.02
CA LEU A 260 1.65 -3.33 9.76
C LEU A 260 0.31 -3.01 9.10
N ARG A 261 -0.77 -3.10 9.87
CA ARG A 261 -2.16 -2.79 9.51
C ARG A 261 -2.77 -1.89 10.58
N MET A 262 -3.76 -1.10 10.18
CA MET A 262 -4.60 -0.31 11.08
C MET A 262 -6.03 -0.77 10.90
N ALA A 263 -6.72 -1.10 11.99
CA ALA A 263 -8.11 -1.53 12.02
C ALA A 263 -8.64 -1.46 13.46
N ASP A 264 -9.95 -1.29 13.63
CA ASP A 264 -10.61 -1.40 14.94
C ASP A 264 -10.80 -2.88 15.28
N VAL A 265 -10.01 -3.44 16.20
CA VAL A 265 -10.10 -4.87 16.56
C VAL A 265 -10.91 -5.11 17.83
N ASP A 266 -11.29 -4.08 18.56
CA ASP A 266 -12.07 -4.22 19.81
C ASP A 266 -13.47 -3.60 19.79
N GLY A 267 -13.82 -2.93 18.69
CA GLY A 267 -15.13 -2.38 18.39
C GLY A 267 -15.37 -1.03 19.06
N ASP A 268 -14.31 -0.33 19.45
CA ASP A 268 -14.40 0.96 20.15
C ASP A 268 -14.36 2.18 19.21
N GLN A 269 -14.39 1.91 17.90
CA GLN A 269 -14.33 2.85 16.77
C GLN A 269 -13.00 3.60 16.64
N LYS A 270 -11.95 3.18 17.34
CA LYS A 270 -10.59 3.69 17.14
C LYS A 270 -9.75 2.67 16.40
N ALA A 271 -8.85 3.17 15.58
CA ALA A 271 -7.90 2.35 14.86
C ALA A 271 -6.82 1.83 15.82
N ASP A 272 -6.67 0.51 15.85
CA ASP A 272 -5.56 -0.17 16.50
C ASP A 272 -4.45 -0.44 15.49
N VAL A 273 -3.21 -0.60 15.97
CA VAL A 273 -2.11 -1.05 15.11
C VAL A 273 -1.89 -2.54 15.30
N CYS A 274 -1.87 -3.29 14.21
CA CYS A 274 -1.54 -4.71 14.21
C CYS A 274 -0.31 -4.99 13.36
N GLY A 275 0.46 -6.01 13.74
CA GLY A 275 1.64 -6.42 13.00
C GLY A 275 2.20 -7.74 13.49
N ARG A 276 3.06 -8.33 12.68
CA ARG A 276 3.69 -9.62 12.94
C ARG A 276 5.18 -9.44 13.20
N ASP A 277 5.69 -10.11 14.23
CA ASP A 277 7.13 -10.26 14.50
C ASP A 277 7.58 -11.71 14.35
N SER A 278 8.76 -12.05 14.89
CA SER A 278 9.28 -13.42 14.83
C SER A 278 8.46 -14.44 15.64
N GLU A 279 7.69 -13.99 16.63
CA GLU A 279 6.93 -14.85 17.56
C GLU A 279 5.48 -15.04 17.11
N GLY A 280 4.86 -14.05 16.47
CA GLY A 280 3.48 -14.15 16.00
C GLY A 280 2.88 -12.84 15.53
N PHE A 281 1.56 -12.82 15.38
CA PHE A 281 0.77 -11.62 15.09
C PHE A 281 0.28 -10.99 16.40
N HIS A 282 0.34 -9.67 16.49
CA HIS A 282 -0.03 -8.89 17.67
C HIS A 282 -0.78 -7.63 17.25
N CYS A 283 -1.68 -7.15 18.10
CA CYS A 283 -2.32 -5.84 17.95
C CYS A 283 -2.11 -5.03 19.22
N TRP A 284 -2.03 -3.71 19.08
CA TRP A 284 -1.89 -2.76 20.17
C TRP A 284 -3.05 -1.78 20.12
N LEU A 285 -3.91 -1.86 21.14
CA LEU A 285 -5.17 -1.14 21.18
C LEU A 285 -4.96 0.34 21.48
N SER A 286 -5.73 1.19 20.79
CA SER A 286 -5.77 2.64 21.04
C SER A 286 -6.69 2.98 22.20
N ASP A 287 -6.24 3.84 23.11
CA ASP A 287 -7.11 4.47 24.12
C ASP A 287 -7.53 5.90 23.73
N GLY A 288 -7.24 6.30 22.48
CA GLY A 288 -7.41 7.65 21.98
C GLY A 288 -6.23 8.59 22.24
N THR A 289 -5.28 8.17 23.09
CA THR A 289 -4.09 8.97 23.44
C THR A 289 -2.78 8.20 23.28
N ALA A 290 -2.84 6.87 23.21
CA ALA A 290 -1.70 5.96 23.01
C ALA A 290 -2.15 4.57 22.55
N LEU A 291 -1.24 3.85 21.89
CA LEU A 291 -1.42 2.44 21.50
C LEU A 291 -0.64 1.53 22.48
N LYS A 292 -1.25 1.16 23.61
CA LYS A 292 -0.52 0.55 24.76
C LYS A 292 -0.91 -0.87 25.09
N THR A 293 -2.16 -1.26 24.88
CA THR A 293 -2.65 -2.56 25.31
C THR A 293 -2.39 -3.59 24.23
N GLU A 294 -1.39 -4.46 24.44
CA GLU A 294 -1.12 -5.53 23.49
C GLU A 294 -2.12 -6.69 23.66
N ILE A 295 -2.77 -7.09 22.57
CA ILE A 295 -3.51 -8.34 22.44
C ILE A 295 -2.77 -9.30 21.50
N LYS A 296 -2.79 -10.60 21.85
CA LYS A 296 -2.09 -11.64 21.09
C LYS A 296 -3.02 -12.24 20.03
N GLY A 297 -2.50 -12.35 18.82
CA GLY A 297 -3.15 -13.03 17.70
C GLY A 297 -2.58 -14.42 17.43
N PRO A 298 -2.80 -14.92 16.21
CA PRO A 298 -2.34 -16.25 15.81
C PRO A 298 -0.82 -16.41 15.92
N THR A 299 -0.37 -17.62 16.28
CA THR A 299 1.06 -17.99 16.39
C THR A 299 1.71 -18.18 15.01
N TRP A 300 1.61 -17.18 14.15
CA TRP A 300 2.23 -17.09 12.85
C TRP A 300 3.71 -16.75 12.98
N SER A 301 4.49 -17.62 13.63
CA SER A 301 5.90 -17.38 13.97
C SER A 301 6.88 -17.66 12.83
N ASP A 302 8.09 -17.10 12.88
CA ASP A 302 9.16 -17.40 11.92
C ASP A 302 9.54 -18.88 11.96
N ALA A 303 9.55 -19.47 13.17
CA ALA A 303 9.81 -20.89 13.37
C ALA A 303 8.77 -21.79 12.69
N SER A 304 7.56 -21.26 12.44
CA SER A 304 6.48 -21.92 11.70
C SER A 304 6.45 -21.54 10.22
N GLY A 305 7.48 -20.85 9.71
CA GLY A 305 7.63 -20.50 8.28
C GLY A 305 6.91 -19.22 7.84
N TRP A 306 6.31 -18.47 8.76
CA TRP A 306 5.55 -17.26 8.43
C TRP A 306 6.42 -16.05 8.04
N ASN A 307 7.74 -16.19 8.02
CA ASN A 307 8.65 -15.26 7.36
C ASN A 307 8.70 -15.42 5.83
N GLY A 308 7.96 -16.37 5.24
CA GLY A 308 7.78 -16.49 3.79
C GLY A 308 6.88 -15.39 3.22
N VAL A 309 7.28 -14.79 2.09
CA VAL A 309 6.56 -13.67 1.46
C VAL A 309 5.14 -14.03 1.05
N ASP A 310 4.92 -15.26 0.59
CA ASP A 310 3.62 -15.84 0.24
C ASP A 310 2.72 -16.14 1.45
N HIS A 311 3.22 -15.88 2.66
CA HIS A 311 2.47 -15.90 3.91
C HIS A 311 2.28 -14.48 4.46
N TYR A 312 3.34 -13.80 4.91
CA TYR A 312 3.19 -12.52 5.63
C TYR A 312 2.60 -11.40 4.77
N SER A 313 2.83 -11.42 3.44
CA SER A 313 2.25 -10.39 2.55
C SER A 313 0.75 -10.58 2.31
N THR A 314 0.18 -11.69 2.77
CA THR A 314 -1.24 -12.03 2.60
C THR A 314 -2.10 -11.71 3.82
N ILE A 315 -1.50 -11.22 4.91
CA ILE A 315 -2.22 -10.79 6.10
C ILE A 315 -3.15 -9.62 5.73
N ARG A 316 -4.44 -9.78 6.01
CA ARG A 316 -5.52 -8.81 5.74
C ARG A 316 -6.44 -8.74 6.96
N MET A 317 -7.00 -7.56 7.19
CA MET A 317 -8.02 -7.33 8.21
C MET A 317 -9.41 -7.11 7.59
N GLY A 318 -10.46 -7.62 8.22
CA GLY A 318 -11.85 -7.40 7.82
C GLY A 318 -12.83 -8.02 8.82
N ASP A 319 -14.02 -7.43 9.00
CA ASP A 319 -15.06 -7.95 9.89
C ASP A 319 -15.83 -9.10 9.21
N ILE A 320 -15.46 -10.35 9.49
CA ILE A 320 -15.97 -11.53 8.79
C ILE A 320 -17.31 -11.97 9.39
N ASP A 321 -17.52 -11.77 10.69
CA ASP A 321 -18.75 -12.18 11.37
C ASP A 321 -19.80 -11.08 11.52
N GLY A 322 -19.45 -9.84 11.18
CA GLY A 322 -20.32 -8.67 11.17
C GLY A 322 -20.59 -8.17 12.58
N ASP A 323 -19.62 -8.30 13.49
CA ASP A 323 -19.75 -7.90 14.89
C ASP A 323 -19.15 -6.52 15.21
N GLY A 324 -18.67 -5.81 14.17
CA GLY A 324 -18.04 -4.50 14.23
C GLY A 324 -16.55 -4.54 14.54
N LYS A 325 -15.94 -5.71 14.75
CA LYS A 325 -14.50 -5.85 15.01
C LYS A 325 -13.79 -6.40 13.80
N ALA A 326 -12.59 -5.91 13.55
CA ALA A 326 -11.75 -6.42 12.50
C ALA A 326 -11.12 -7.77 12.89
N ASP A 327 -11.40 -8.77 12.07
CA ASP A 327 -10.76 -10.09 12.13
C ASP A 327 -9.48 -10.11 11.29
N VAL A 328 -8.67 -11.17 11.44
CA VAL A 328 -7.44 -11.34 10.66
C VAL A 328 -7.50 -12.60 9.81
N CYS A 329 -7.27 -12.45 8.50
CA CYS A 329 -7.08 -13.56 7.56
C CYS A 329 -5.67 -13.54 6.98
N ALA A 330 -5.12 -14.73 6.73
CA ALA A 330 -3.92 -14.87 5.92
C ALA A 330 -3.86 -16.23 5.24
N ARG A 331 -3.01 -16.31 4.21
CA ARG A 331 -2.79 -17.53 3.45
C ARG A 331 -1.69 -18.40 4.07
N ALA A 332 -2.10 -19.54 4.60
CA ALA A 332 -1.19 -20.61 5.00
C ALA A 332 -0.94 -21.58 3.82
N ALA A 333 0.04 -22.47 3.96
CA ALA A 333 0.35 -23.48 2.94
C ALA A 333 -0.87 -24.38 2.59
N ALA A 334 -1.77 -24.62 3.56
CA ALA A 334 -2.97 -25.43 3.39
C ALA A 334 -4.17 -24.66 2.79
N GLY A 335 -4.11 -23.33 2.70
CA GLY A 335 -5.24 -22.48 2.30
C GLY A 335 -5.35 -21.22 3.15
N ILE A 336 -6.43 -20.46 2.94
CA ILE A 336 -6.73 -19.29 3.77
C ILE A 336 -7.15 -19.74 5.17
N LYS A 337 -6.60 -19.08 6.19
CA LYS A 337 -7.02 -19.22 7.58
C LYS A 337 -7.34 -17.86 8.16
N CYS A 338 -8.50 -17.75 8.78
CA CYS A 338 -8.95 -16.54 9.45
C CYS A 338 -9.11 -16.79 10.95
N PHE A 339 -8.98 -15.74 11.74
CA PHE A 339 -9.20 -15.76 13.18
C PHE A 339 -10.04 -14.56 13.58
N LEU A 340 -11.15 -14.82 14.27
CA LEU A 340 -12.13 -13.82 14.65
C LEU A 340 -11.72 -13.11 15.94
N SER A 341 -11.81 -11.78 15.96
CA SER A 341 -11.53 -10.96 17.13
C SER A 341 -12.68 -11.02 18.13
N ASP A 342 -12.37 -11.12 19.42
CA ASP A 342 -13.34 -10.89 20.51
C ASP A 342 -13.07 -9.58 21.27
N GLY A 343 -12.22 -8.72 20.71
CA GLY A 343 -11.69 -7.48 21.32
C GLY A 343 -10.63 -7.68 22.40
N LYS A 344 -10.30 -8.92 22.76
CA LYS A 344 -9.22 -9.27 23.72
C LYS A 344 -8.17 -10.18 23.11
N GLY A 345 -8.46 -10.75 21.95
CA GLY A 345 -7.59 -11.61 21.17
C GLY A 345 -8.38 -12.25 20.03
N PHE A 346 -7.83 -13.32 19.48
CA PHE A 346 -8.37 -13.98 18.29
C PHE A 346 -8.65 -15.47 18.54
N PRO A 347 -9.61 -15.83 19.40
CA PRO A 347 -9.76 -17.21 19.90
C PRO A 347 -10.39 -18.18 18.90
N THR A 348 -11.19 -17.68 17.96
CA THR A 348 -11.99 -18.50 17.05
C THR A 348 -11.32 -18.57 15.69
N ALA A 349 -10.98 -19.76 15.22
CA ALA A 349 -10.32 -19.95 13.94
C ALA A 349 -11.32 -20.48 12.88
N VAL A 350 -11.38 -19.81 11.73
CA VAL A 350 -12.29 -20.10 10.62
C VAL A 350 -11.46 -20.51 9.39
N ASP A 351 -11.89 -21.54 8.67
CA ASP A 351 -11.27 -21.94 7.41
C ASP A 351 -11.83 -21.11 6.25
N GLY A 352 -10.93 -20.56 5.43
CA GLY A 352 -11.28 -19.88 4.19
C GLY A 352 -11.21 -20.82 2.98
N PRO A 353 -11.22 -20.28 1.75
CA PRO A 353 -11.10 -21.08 0.55
C PRO A 353 -9.77 -21.85 0.51
N ALA A 354 -9.80 -23.03 -0.12
CA ALA A 354 -8.69 -24.00 -0.21
C ALA A 354 -7.56 -23.57 -1.17
N TRP A 355 -7.14 -22.30 -1.07
CA TRP A 355 -6.09 -21.65 -1.84
C TRP A 355 -4.69 -22.05 -1.34
N SER A 356 -4.42 -23.34 -1.42
CA SER A 356 -3.22 -24.01 -0.90
C SER A 356 -2.02 -23.98 -1.86
N ASP A 357 -0.83 -24.37 -1.37
CA ASP A 357 0.37 -24.56 -2.20
C ASP A 357 0.11 -25.61 -3.29
N ALA A 358 -0.59 -26.68 -2.93
CA ALA A 358 -0.95 -27.76 -3.84
C ALA A 358 -1.89 -27.28 -4.98
N ALA A 359 -2.70 -26.25 -4.70
CA ALA A 359 -3.53 -25.56 -5.69
C ALA A 359 -2.77 -24.44 -6.44
N GLY A 360 -1.46 -24.26 -6.19
CA GLY A 360 -0.60 -23.29 -6.86
C GLY A 360 -0.67 -21.86 -6.32
N TRP A 361 -1.40 -21.63 -5.22
CA TRP A 361 -1.62 -20.29 -4.66
C TRP A 361 -0.40 -19.68 -3.95
N ASN A 362 0.73 -20.36 -3.92
CA ASN A 362 2.02 -19.79 -3.53
C ASN A 362 2.70 -19.00 -4.68
N ALA A 363 2.07 -18.91 -5.85
CA ALA A 363 2.52 -18.04 -6.94
C ALA A 363 2.07 -16.58 -6.71
N ILE A 364 2.98 -15.64 -6.99
CA ILE A 364 2.81 -14.20 -6.69
C ILE A 364 1.62 -13.59 -7.43
N GLU A 365 1.37 -14.01 -8.66
CA GLU A 365 0.23 -13.58 -9.48
C GLU A 365 -1.13 -14.04 -8.94
N TYR A 366 -1.16 -14.86 -7.88
CA TYR A 366 -2.37 -15.28 -7.18
C TYR A 366 -2.41 -14.72 -5.75
N TYR A 367 -1.44 -15.03 -4.87
CA TYR A 367 -1.53 -14.59 -3.47
C TYR A 367 -1.50 -13.07 -3.30
N SER A 368 -0.84 -12.34 -4.20
CA SER A 368 -0.80 -10.86 -4.14
C SER A 368 -2.15 -10.21 -4.43
N THR A 369 -3.10 -10.97 -4.97
CA THR A 369 -4.42 -10.50 -5.38
C THR A 369 -5.50 -10.73 -4.34
N ILE A 370 -5.16 -11.38 -3.22
CA ILE A 370 -6.10 -11.62 -2.11
C ILE A 370 -6.53 -10.26 -1.54
N ARG A 371 -7.84 -10.03 -1.52
CA ARG A 371 -8.52 -8.85 -0.98
C ARG A 371 -9.70 -9.30 -0.12
N MET A 372 -10.06 -8.47 0.85
CA MET A 372 -11.30 -8.60 1.59
C MET A 372 -12.19 -7.40 1.31
N ALA A 373 -13.49 -7.61 1.17
CA ALA A 373 -14.53 -6.59 1.05
C ALA A 373 -15.92 -7.23 1.11
N ASP A 374 -16.95 -6.48 1.48
CA ASP A 374 -18.35 -6.94 1.42
C ASP A 374 -18.86 -6.87 -0.03
N VAL A 375 -18.95 -8.00 -0.72
CA VAL A 375 -19.38 -8.04 -2.13
C VAL A 375 -20.89 -8.29 -2.28
N ASP A 376 -21.59 -8.76 -1.26
CA ASP A 376 -23.03 -9.05 -1.34
C ASP A 376 -23.93 -8.08 -0.56
N GLY A 377 -23.33 -7.17 0.20
CA GLY A 377 -23.95 -6.08 0.94
C GLY A 377 -24.62 -6.55 2.23
N ASP A 378 -24.09 -7.59 2.87
CA ASP A 378 -24.62 -8.12 4.12
C ASP A 378 -23.90 -7.58 5.38
N GLY A 379 -22.90 -6.71 5.18
CA GLY A 379 -22.09 -6.11 6.22
C GLY A 379 -20.89 -6.96 6.66
N LYS A 380 -20.61 -8.09 6.00
CA LYS A 380 -19.49 -8.97 6.33
C LYS A 380 -18.42 -8.89 5.26
N ALA A 381 -17.17 -9.04 5.68
CA ALA A 381 -16.03 -9.06 4.79
C ALA A 381 -15.91 -10.43 4.11
N ASP A 382 -16.12 -10.44 2.80
CA ASP A 382 -15.86 -11.58 1.92
C ASP A 382 -14.39 -11.65 1.53
N ILE A 383 -13.97 -12.76 0.92
CA ILE A 383 -12.61 -12.93 0.41
C ILE A 383 -12.58 -13.17 -1.10
N CYS A 384 -11.88 -12.29 -1.80
CA CYS A 384 -11.69 -12.35 -3.24
C CYS A 384 -10.22 -12.58 -3.60
N GLY A 385 -9.99 -13.36 -4.64
CA GLY A 385 -8.65 -13.64 -5.15
C GLY A 385 -8.68 -14.09 -6.59
N ARG A 386 -7.62 -13.80 -7.33
CA ARG A 386 -7.50 -14.10 -8.74
C ARG A 386 -6.73 -15.41 -8.93
N ALA A 387 -7.38 -16.39 -9.52
CA ALA A 387 -6.82 -17.66 -9.93
C ALA A 387 -6.36 -17.62 -11.41
N SER A 388 -6.01 -18.79 -11.94
CA SER A 388 -5.52 -18.91 -13.32
C SER A 388 -6.57 -18.58 -14.39
N ASP A 389 -7.85 -18.75 -14.08
CA ASP A 389 -9.01 -18.63 -14.97
C ASP A 389 -9.87 -17.39 -14.73
N GLY A 390 -9.70 -16.70 -13.60
CA GLY A 390 -10.41 -15.46 -13.30
C GLY A 390 -10.34 -15.07 -11.83
N VAL A 391 -11.17 -14.11 -11.43
CA VAL A 391 -11.37 -13.75 -10.02
C VAL A 391 -12.45 -14.65 -9.42
N HIS A 392 -12.25 -15.06 -8.17
CA HIS A 392 -13.18 -15.86 -7.39
C HIS A 392 -13.36 -15.18 -6.03
N CYS A 393 -14.60 -14.92 -5.65
CA CYS A 393 -14.97 -14.37 -4.35
C CYS A 393 -15.70 -15.45 -3.55
N TRP A 394 -15.42 -15.53 -2.26
CA TRP A 394 -16.06 -16.46 -1.34
C TRP A 394 -16.75 -15.64 -0.26
N LEU A 395 -18.07 -15.80 -0.15
CA LEU A 395 -18.92 -14.99 0.71
C LEU A 395 -18.88 -15.50 2.15
N SER A 396 -18.72 -14.60 3.11
CA SER A 396 -18.78 -14.93 4.52
C SER A 396 -20.23 -15.17 4.97
N ASP A 397 -20.45 -16.18 5.80
CA ASP A 397 -21.70 -16.34 6.56
C ASP A 397 -21.52 -16.04 8.07
N GLY A 398 -20.37 -15.47 8.42
CA GLY A 398 -19.89 -15.22 9.78
C GLY A 398 -19.38 -16.46 10.54
N LYS A 399 -19.38 -17.63 9.91
CA LYS A 399 -18.76 -18.86 10.47
C LYS A 399 -17.75 -19.49 9.52
N GLY A 400 -17.74 -19.05 8.28
CA GLY A 400 -16.89 -19.54 7.21
C GLY A 400 -17.30 -18.91 5.89
N PHE A 401 -16.79 -19.51 4.82
CA PHE A 401 -17.02 -19.01 3.47
C PHE A 401 -17.65 -20.11 2.60
N PRO A 402 -18.96 -20.40 2.75
CA PRO A 402 -19.59 -21.55 2.09
C PRO A 402 -19.95 -21.31 0.61
N THR A 403 -20.08 -20.06 0.19
CA THR A 403 -20.62 -19.69 -1.13
C THR A 403 -19.55 -19.05 -1.99
N GLU A 404 -19.30 -19.60 -3.17
CA GLU A 404 -18.43 -19.00 -4.18
C GLU A 404 -19.24 -18.16 -5.18
N VAL A 405 -18.79 -16.94 -5.43
CA VAL A 405 -19.24 -16.06 -6.51
C VAL A 405 -18.12 -15.92 -7.54
N VAL A 406 -18.42 -16.32 -8.77
CA VAL A 406 -17.44 -16.25 -9.88
C VAL A 406 -17.35 -14.81 -10.38
N GLY A 407 -16.13 -14.27 -10.32
CA GLY A 407 -15.78 -12.93 -10.77
C GLY A 407 -15.44 -12.82 -12.26
N PRO A 408 -14.90 -11.66 -12.68
CA PRO A 408 -14.47 -11.45 -14.06
C PRO A 408 -13.37 -12.41 -14.50
N LYS A 409 -13.38 -12.76 -15.80
CA LYS A 409 -12.42 -13.67 -16.45
C LYS A 409 -11.04 -13.02 -16.69
N LEU A 410 -10.42 -12.56 -15.62
CA LEU A 410 -9.08 -11.97 -15.59
C LEU A 410 -8.00 -13.07 -15.64
N SER A 411 -8.02 -13.89 -16.69
CA SER A 411 -7.30 -15.17 -16.75
C SER A 411 -5.85 -15.04 -17.24
N ASN A 412 -5.01 -16.03 -16.91
CA ASN A 412 -3.63 -16.13 -17.41
C ASN A 412 -3.61 -16.15 -18.94
N ALA A 413 -4.55 -16.87 -19.55
CA ALA A 413 -4.70 -16.95 -21.01
C ALA A 413 -4.99 -15.58 -21.65
N SER A 414 -5.56 -14.64 -20.88
CA SER A 414 -5.83 -13.27 -21.31
C SER A 414 -4.74 -12.28 -20.88
N GLY A 415 -3.58 -12.77 -20.42
CA GLY A 415 -2.41 -11.96 -20.07
C GLY A 415 -2.36 -11.45 -18.62
N TRP A 416 -3.32 -11.82 -17.76
CA TRP A 416 -3.41 -11.32 -16.38
C TRP A 416 -2.38 -11.91 -15.40
N SER A 417 -1.42 -12.71 -15.88
CA SER A 417 -0.25 -13.11 -15.08
C SER A 417 0.83 -12.01 -15.02
N LYS A 418 0.59 -10.84 -15.63
CA LYS A 418 1.50 -9.70 -15.66
C LYS A 418 1.29 -8.76 -14.46
N PRO A 419 2.36 -8.30 -13.76
CA PRO A 419 2.24 -7.47 -12.56
C PRO A 419 1.50 -6.15 -12.80
N GLU A 420 1.68 -5.54 -13.97
CA GLU A 420 0.98 -4.31 -14.38
C GLU A 420 -0.54 -4.45 -14.47
N TYR A 421 -1.09 -5.68 -14.41
CA TYR A 421 -2.52 -5.95 -14.33
C TYR A 421 -2.91 -6.50 -12.95
N TYR A 422 -2.34 -7.62 -12.48
CA TYR A 422 -2.83 -8.26 -11.24
C TYR A 422 -2.58 -7.42 -9.96
N LEU A 423 -1.56 -6.57 -9.93
CA LEU A 423 -1.30 -5.68 -8.78
C LEU A 423 -2.27 -4.50 -8.70
N THR A 424 -3.07 -4.28 -9.75
CA THR A 424 -4.03 -3.19 -9.84
C THR A 424 -5.43 -3.57 -9.35
N LEU A 425 -5.65 -4.84 -8.97
CA LEU A 425 -6.94 -5.28 -8.43
C LEU A 425 -7.26 -4.53 -7.13
N ARG A 426 -8.42 -3.90 -7.10
CA ARG A 426 -9.02 -3.13 -6.00
C ARG A 426 -10.46 -3.59 -5.78
N MET A 427 -10.93 -3.44 -4.54
CA MET A 427 -12.32 -3.61 -4.14
C MET A 427 -12.84 -2.25 -3.68
N ALA A 428 -13.95 -1.78 -4.23
CA ALA A 428 -14.56 -0.50 -3.85
C ALA A 428 -16.02 -0.46 -4.30
N ASP A 429 -16.91 0.16 -3.53
CA ASP A 429 -18.28 0.44 -3.96
C ASP A 429 -18.25 1.67 -4.88
N VAL A 430 -18.23 1.45 -6.20
CA VAL A 430 -18.13 2.56 -7.16
C VAL A 430 -19.50 3.10 -7.54
N ASN A 431 -20.59 2.44 -7.18
CA ASN A 431 -21.93 2.85 -7.60
C ASN A 431 -22.84 3.30 -6.43
N GLY A 432 -22.36 3.18 -5.19
CA GLY A 432 -23.03 3.59 -3.95
C GLY A 432 -24.15 2.65 -3.53
N ASP A 433 -24.09 1.37 -3.91
CA ASP A 433 -25.14 0.40 -3.60
C ASP A 433 -24.87 -0.46 -2.36
N GLY A 434 -23.81 -0.13 -1.63
CA GLY A 434 -23.36 -0.79 -0.41
C GLY A 434 -22.56 -2.07 -0.66
N ARG A 435 -22.22 -2.39 -1.91
CA ARG A 435 -21.44 -3.58 -2.27
C ARG A 435 -20.13 -3.19 -2.90
N ALA A 436 -19.09 -3.92 -2.55
CA ALA A 436 -17.79 -3.76 -3.16
C ALA A 436 -17.77 -4.37 -4.56
N ASP A 437 -17.36 -3.54 -5.51
CA ASP A 437 -17.11 -3.89 -6.89
C ASP A 437 -15.64 -4.27 -7.09
N ILE A 438 -15.35 -5.05 -8.13
CA ILE A 438 -13.97 -5.37 -8.50
C ILE A 438 -13.51 -4.34 -9.52
N CYS A 439 -12.42 -3.64 -9.27
CA CYS A 439 -11.83 -2.71 -10.23
C CYS A 439 -10.36 -3.05 -10.48
N ALA A 440 -9.93 -2.94 -11.73
CA ALA A 440 -8.54 -3.20 -12.11
C ALA A 440 -8.17 -2.57 -13.45
N ARG A 441 -6.87 -2.41 -13.69
CA ARG A 441 -6.31 -1.96 -14.96
C ARG A 441 -6.00 -3.14 -15.88
N ALA A 442 -6.43 -3.02 -17.13
CA ALA A 442 -6.14 -3.92 -18.23
C ALA A 442 -5.41 -3.16 -19.35
N ALA A 443 -5.00 -3.88 -20.40
CA ALA A 443 -4.33 -3.27 -21.56
C ALA A 443 -5.09 -2.08 -22.16
N ALA A 444 -6.42 -2.17 -22.22
CA ALA A 444 -7.29 -1.14 -22.78
C ALA A 444 -7.57 0.05 -21.84
N GLY A 445 -7.25 -0.06 -20.54
CA GLY A 445 -7.59 0.95 -19.55
C GLY A 445 -8.02 0.36 -18.21
N PHE A 446 -8.41 1.24 -17.29
CA PHE A 446 -9.04 0.89 -16.02
C PHE A 446 -10.52 0.49 -16.22
N ALA A 447 -11.00 -0.54 -15.52
CA ALA A 447 -12.37 -1.02 -15.61
C ALA A 447 -12.88 -1.52 -14.25
N CYS A 448 -14.21 -1.53 -14.08
CA CYS A 448 -14.87 -2.06 -12.89
C CYS A 448 -15.95 -3.08 -13.27
N TRP A 449 -16.09 -4.12 -12.46
CA TRP A 449 -17.12 -5.13 -12.56
C TRP A 449 -18.00 -4.98 -11.34
N LEU A 450 -19.23 -4.53 -11.56
CA LEU A 450 -20.19 -4.18 -10.52
C LEU A 450 -20.83 -5.43 -9.92
N SER A 451 -20.86 -5.54 -8.60
CA SER A 451 -21.47 -6.67 -7.91
C SER A 451 -22.99 -6.61 -7.98
N ASP A 452 -23.61 -7.73 -8.36
CA ASP A 452 -25.06 -7.95 -8.25
C ASP A 452 -25.43 -8.95 -7.13
N LYS A 453 -24.51 -9.18 -6.19
CA LYS A 453 -24.53 -10.22 -5.13
C LYS A 453 -24.25 -11.64 -5.63
N SER A 454 -24.75 -11.99 -6.81
CA SER A 454 -24.64 -13.34 -7.37
C SER A 454 -23.54 -13.50 -8.41
N GLY A 455 -22.95 -12.39 -8.82
CA GLY A 455 -21.92 -12.29 -9.84
C GLY A 455 -21.55 -10.83 -10.06
N PHE A 456 -20.85 -10.59 -11.17
CA PHE A 456 -20.39 -9.26 -11.51
C PHE A 456 -20.76 -8.88 -12.94
N SER A 457 -21.38 -7.72 -13.09
CA SER A 457 -21.74 -7.13 -14.37
C SER A 457 -20.67 -6.12 -14.80
N ASN A 458 -20.25 -6.17 -16.07
CA ASN A 458 -19.13 -5.36 -16.53
C ASN A 458 -19.58 -3.92 -16.81
N VAL A 459 -18.94 -2.94 -16.18
CA VAL A 459 -19.02 -1.54 -16.58
C VAL A 459 -17.62 -1.09 -17.01
N VAL A 460 -17.52 -0.67 -18.26
CA VAL A 460 -16.26 -0.18 -18.83
C VAL A 460 -16.37 1.32 -19.05
N PRO A 461 -15.90 2.17 -18.11
CA PRO A 461 -15.65 3.56 -18.39
C PRO A 461 -14.35 3.73 -19.19
N SER A 462 -14.22 4.89 -19.82
CA SER A 462 -13.28 5.26 -20.90
C SER A 462 -11.81 4.80 -20.75
N GLY A 463 -11.12 4.68 -21.90
CA GLY A 463 -9.70 4.28 -22.07
C GLY A 463 -8.63 5.19 -21.46
N ALA A 464 -8.88 5.72 -20.26
CA ALA A 464 -7.87 6.23 -19.36
C ALA A 464 -7.07 5.06 -18.77
N MET A 465 -5.82 5.33 -18.47
CA MET A 465 -4.89 4.37 -17.90
C MET A 465 -4.64 3.12 -18.78
N SER A 466 -4.51 3.27 -20.09
CA SER A 466 -4.20 2.16 -21.02
C SER A 466 -2.69 1.92 -21.19
N ASP A 467 -2.31 0.75 -21.72
CA ASP A 467 -0.92 0.43 -22.06
C ASP A 467 -0.39 1.37 -23.16
N ASP A 468 -1.21 1.65 -24.17
CA ASP A 468 -0.87 2.61 -25.23
C ASP A 468 -0.64 4.03 -24.69
N GLY A 469 -1.23 4.35 -23.53
CA GLY A 469 -0.98 5.58 -22.77
C GLY A 469 0.23 5.51 -21.84
N GLY A 470 0.97 4.40 -21.81
CA GLY A 470 2.14 4.17 -20.96
C GLY A 470 1.85 3.81 -19.51
N TRP A 471 0.59 3.48 -19.17
CA TRP A 471 0.18 3.18 -17.79
C TRP A 471 0.52 1.75 -17.34
N ASP A 472 1.19 0.97 -18.18
CA ASP A 472 1.87 -0.27 -17.83
C ASP A 472 3.18 -0.04 -17.06
N ALA A 473 3.65 1.22 -16.93
CA ALA A 473 4.80 1.55 -16.09
C ALA A 473 4.45 1.52 -14.59
N VAL A 474 5.35 0.92 -13.79
CA VAL A 474 5.20 0.75 -12.33
C VAL A 474 4.94 2.05 -11.58
N ARG A 475 5.56 3.16 -12.02
CA ARG A 475 5.39 4.49 -11.43
C ARG A 475 3.99 5.09 -11.60
N PHE A 476 3.14 4.47 -12.43
CA PHE A 476 1.77 4.90 -12.65
C PHE A 476 0.77 3.90 -12.05
N TYR A 477 0.82 2.61 -12.43
CA TYR A 477 -0.21 1.66 -11.99
C TYR A 477 -0.21 1.40 -10.47
N THR A 478 0.92 1.63 -9.78
CA THR A 478 0.99 1.52 -8.31
C THR A 478 0.37 2.70 -7.56
N THR A 479 0.00 3.77 -8.29
CA THR A 479 -0.57 5.00 -7.73
C THR A 479 -2.10 5.04 -7.79
N ILE A 480 -2.74 4.01 -8.37
CA ILE A 480 -4.20 3.92 -8.45
C ILE A 480 -4.79 3.80 -7.04
N ARG A 481 -5.70 4.71 -6.70
CA ARG A 481 -6.47 4.79 -5.45
C ARG A 481 -7.96 4.84 -5.77
N MET A 482 -8.75 4.15 -4.96
CA MET A 482 -10.21 4.22 -4.95
C MET A 482 -10.61 5.06 -3.73
N ALA A 483 -11.45 6.07 -3.91
CA ALA A 483 -11.77 7.07 -2.88
C ALA A 483 -13.03 7.87 -3.25
N ASP A 484 -13.86 8.27 -2.29
CA ASP A 484 -15.02 9.15 -2.53
C ASP A 484 -14.58 10.61 -2.52
N ILE A 485 -14.14 11.14 -3.66
CA ILE A 485 -13.51 12.46 -3.72
C ILE A 485 -14.56 13.58 -3.72
N ASP A 486 -15.77 13.33 -4.23
CA ASP A 486 -16.82 14.35 -4.29
C ASP A 486 -17.93 14.24 -3.22
N GLY A 487 -17.85 13.23 -2.37
CA GLY A 487 -18.67 13.06 -1.17
C GLY A 487 -20.08 12.59 -1.51
N ASP A 488 -20.24 11.89 -2.64
CA ASP A 488 -21.53 11.41 -3.13
C ASP A 488 -21.86 9.97 -2.67
N GLY A 489 -20.98 9.40 -1.84
CA GLY A 489 -21.08 8.04 -1.32
C GLY A 489 -20.59 6.97 -2.29
N LYS A 490 -20.00 7.36 -3.43
CA LYS A 490 -19.48 6.43 -4.44
C LYS A 490 -17.97 6.58 -4.56
N SER A 491 -17.31 5.46 -4.82
CA SER A 491 -15.86 5.47 -4.99
C SER A 491 -15.45 5.91 -6.40
N ASP A 492 -14.66 6.98 -6.45
CA ASP A 492 -13.95 7.47 -7.61
C ASP A 492 -12.60 6.76 -7.77
N VAL A 493 -11.94 7.01 -8.90
CA VAL A 493 -10.57 6.55 -9.12
C VAL A 493 -9.61 7.72 -9.29
N CYS A 494 -8.55 7.75 -8.48
CA CYS A 494 -7.44 8.69 -8.62
C CYS A 494 -6.17 7.96 -9.01
N ALA A 495 -5.38 8.54 -9.92
CA ALA A 495 -4.06 8.04 -10.23
C ALA A 495 -3.12 9.15 -10.69
N ARG A 496 -1.83 8.94 -10.46
CA ARG A 496 -0.78 9.89 -10.81
C ARG A 496 -0.23 9.59 -12.21
N GLY A 497 -0.28 10.58 -13.09
CA GLY A 497 0.41 10.60 -14.38
C GLY A 497 1.63 11.52 -14.40
N VAL A 498 2.16 11.81 -15.59
CA VAL A 498 3.33 12.70 -15.78
C VAL A 498 3.09 14.12 -15.27
N SER A 499 1.86 14.63 -15.47
CA SER A 499 1.47 16.00 -15.15
C SER A 499 0.94 16.18 -13.72
N GLY A 500 0.84 15.09 -12.95
CA GLY A 500 0.27 15.11 -11.61
C GLY A 500 -0.83 14.10 -11.37
N MET A 501 -1.56 14.31 -10.28
CA MET A 501 -2.73 13.52 -9.92
C MET A 501 -3.93 13.88 -10.79
N SER A 502 -4.70 12.85 -11.15
CA SER A 502 -5.95 12.94 -11.90
C SER A 502 -6.95 12.03 -11.23
N CYS A 503 -8.16 12.54 -10.98
CA CYS A 503 -9.25 11.76 -10.42
C CYS A 503 -10.44 11.77 -11.38
N TRP A 504 -10.95 10.58 -11.69
CA TRP A 504 -12.10 10.40 -12.54
C TRP A 504 -13.29 10.06 -11.63
N LEU A 505 -14.20 11.01 -11.51
CA LEU A 505 -15.37 10.89 -10.65
C LEU A 505 -16.41 9.98 -11.27
N TRP A 506 -17.03 9.13 -10.45
CA TRP A 506 -18.10 8.25 -10.85
C TRP A 506 -19.40 9.04 -11.03
N GLY A 507 -20.03 8.90 -12.20
CA GLY A 507 -21.34 9.49 -12.49
C GLY A 507 -22.36 8.45 -12.93
N GLU A 508 -23.50 8.91 -13.44
CA GLU A 508 -24.62 8.04 -13.86
C GLU A 508 -24.23 6.95 -14.88
N THR A 509 -23.20 7.19 -15.70
CA THR A 509 -22.72 6.26 -16.74
C THR A 509 -21.33 5.70 -16.46
N GLY A 510 -20.84 5.81 -15.21
CA GLY A 510 -19.48 5.42 -14.79
C GLY A 510 -18.53 6.62 -14.70
N PHE A 511 -17.21 6.36 -14.68
CA PHE A 511 -16.18 7.40 -14.57
C PHE A 511 -16.24 8.41 -15.74
N GLY A 512 -16.58 9.66 -15.44
CA GLY A 512 -16.90 10.66 -16.47
C GLY A 512 -16.28 12.03 -16.26
N LYS A 513 -16.35 12.58 -15.05
CA LYS A 513 -15.85 13.92 -14.74
C LYS A 513 -14.40 13.82 -14.25
N LEU A 514 -13.46 14.40 -15.00
CA LEU A 514 -12.06 14.48 -14.62
C LEU A 514 -11.81 15.73 -13.77
N ILE A 515 -11.22 15.55 -12.60
CA ILE A 515 -10.61 16.61 -11.80
C ILE A 515 -9.10 16.38 -11.72
N THR A 516 -8.34 17.45 -11.59
CA THR A 516 -6.86 17.39 -11.55
C THR A 516 -6.34 17.98 -10.26
N GLY A 517 -5.22 17.46 -9.79
CA GLY A 517 -4.60 17.86 -8.54
C GLY A 517 -4.63 16.72 -7.51
N PRO A 518 -3.74 16.75 -6.51
CA PRO A 518 -2.62 17.68 -6.33
C PRO A 518 -1.55 17.59 -7.43
N ALA A 519 -0.67 18.60 -7.51
CA ALA A 519 0.24 18.77 -8.64
C ALA A 519 1.15 17.56 -8.90
N PHE A 520 1.66 16.90 -7.85
CA PHE A 520 2.44 15.63 -7.83
C PHE A 520 3.09 15.18 -9.15
N ALA A 521 3.78 16.08 -9.86
CA ALA A 521 4.20 15.90 -11.25
C ALA A 521 5.65 15.42 -11.34
N ASP A 522 6.01 14.78 -12.47
CA ASP A 522 7.40 14.41 -12.79
C ASP A 522 8.32 15.64 -12.73
N SER A 523 7.86 16.78 -13.23
CA SER A 523 8.60 18.06 -13.22
C SER A 523 8.96 18.56 -11.80
N THR A 524 8.30 18.01 -10.79
CA THR A 524 8.51 18.30 -9.36
C THR A 524 9.09 17.10 -8.60
N GLY A 525 9.60 16.10 -9.30
CA GLY A 525 10.30 14.94 -8.74
C GLY A 525 9.41 13.81 -8.25
N TRP A 526 8.08 13.88 -8.45
CA TRP A 526 7.16 12.83 -8.00
C TRP A 526 7.21 11.55 -8.85
N ASP A 527 8.07 11.47 -9.86
CA ASP A 527 8.41 10.23 -10.54
C ASP A 527 9.33 9.33 -9.70
N ASP A 528 9.80 9.80 -8.55
CA ASP A 528 10.58 9.03 -7.58
C ASP A 528 9.68 8.07 -6.75
N PRO A 529 10.01 6.76 -6.69
CA PRO A 529 9.29 5.76 -5.88
C PRO A 529 9.20 6.07 -4.39
N PHE A 530 10.13 6.86 -3.85
CA PHE A 530 10.08 7.33 -2.47
C PHE A 530 8.91 8.29 -2.21
N TYR A 531 8.30 8.85 -3.26
CA TYR A 531 7.17 9.78 -3.14
C TYR A 531 5.89 9.20 -3.74
N TYR A 532 5.86 8.77 -5.01
CA TYR A 532 4.60 8.36 -5.65
C TYR A 532 3.95 7.18 -4.96
N ARG A 533 4.74 6.31 -4.30
CA ARG A 533 4.17 5.21 -3.55
C ARG A 533 3.42 5.75 -2.36
N THR A 534 3.92 6.76 -1.66
CA THR A 534 3.33 7.26 -0.40
C THR A 534 1.97 7.93 -0.54
N ILE A 535 1.45 8.11 -1.75
CA ILE A 535 0.15 8.72 -2.00
C ILE A 535 -0.96 7.89 -1.31
N ARG A 536 -1.77 8.57 -0.50
CA ARG A 536 -2.96 8.06 0.18
C ARG A 536 -4.16 8.91 -0.20
N ALA A 537 -5.33 8.29 -0.21
CA ALA A 537 -6.60 8.96 -0.30
C ALA A 537 -7.42 8.61 0.94
N PHE A 538 -7.86 9.61 1.70
CA PHE A 538 -8.65 9.45 2.93
C PHE A 538 -9.19 10.81 3.39
N ASP A 539 -10.33 10.82 4.08
CA ASP A 539 -10.89 12.02 4.71
C ASP A 539 -10.10 12.39 5.98
N PHE A 540 -9.34 13.48 5.94
CA PHE A 540 -8.59 13.99 7.09
C PHE A 540 -9.26 15.17 7.77
N ASP A 541 -10.20 15.86 7.12
CA ASP A 541 -10.85 17.04 7.68
C ASP A 541 -12.25 16.77 8.24
N GLY A 542 -12.79 15.57 7.99
CA GLY A 542 -14.06 15.05 8.47
C GLY A 542 -15.25 15.59 7.68
N ASP A 543 -15.05 16.05 6.44
CA ASP A 543 -16.11 16.66 5.62
C ASP A 543 -16.88 15.65 4.76
N GLY A 544 -16.53 14.36 4.87
CA GLY A 544 -17.13 13.25 4.12
C GLY A 544 -16.57 13.08 2.71
N LYS A 545 -15.54 13.83 2.31
CA LYS A 545 -14.79 13.62 1.07
C LYS A 545 -13.41 13.09 1.39
N ASP A 546 -12.98 12.12 0.61
CA ASP A 546 -11.62 11.64 0.66
C ASP A 546 -10.67 12.69 0.06
N ASP A 547 -9.64 13.02 0.82
CA ASP A 547 -8.59 13.95 0.46
C ASP A 547 -7.39 13.22 -0.15
N ILE A 548 -6.38 13.98 -0.60
CA ILE A 548 -5.14 13.37 -1.09
C ILE A 548 -3.94 13.88 -0.30
N CYS A 549 -3.22 12.94 0.30
CA CYS A 549 -1.93 13.19 0.93
C CYS A 549 -0.81 12.42 0.24
N GLY A 550 0.39 12.98 0.26
CA GLY A 550 1.59 12.27 -0.15
C GLY A 550 2.83 12.82 0.55
N ARG A 551 3.83 11.96 0.72
CA ARG A 551 5.12 12.30 1.30
C ARG A 551 6.10 12.64 0.18
N GLY A 552 6.52 13.90 0.11
CA GLY A 552 7.59 14.37 -0.76
C GLY A 552 8.92 14.52 -0.01
N ALA A 553 9.90 15.16 -0.66
CA ALA A 553 11.22 15.40 -0.07
C ALA A 553 11.18 16.21 1.23
N ALA A 554 10.26 17.18 1.31
CA ALA A 554 10.10 18.08 2.47
C ALA A 554 9.19 17.52 3.57
N GLY A 555 8.56 16.37 3.35
CA GLY A 555 7.60 15.77 4.28
C GLY A 555 6.24 15.48 3.66
N VAL A 556 5.26 15.20 4.52
CA VAL A 556 3.87 14.98 4.07
C VAL A 556 3.20 16.30 3.72
N SER A 557 2.50 16.32 2.59
CA SER A 557 1.56 17.37 2.20
C SER A 557 0.21 16.76 1.88
N CYS A 558 -0.83 17.32 2.48
CA CYS A 558 -2.22 16.91 2.34
C CYS A 558 -3.02 18.00 1.64
N TYR A 559 -4.02 17.62 0.87
CA TYR A 559 -4.81 18.54 0.07
C TYR A 559 -6.27 18.14 0.21
N ALA A 560 -7.05 18.97 0.90
CA ALA A 560 -8.46 18.73 1.13
C ALA A 560 -9.22 18.71 -0.21
N SER A 561 -10.12 17.77 -0.40
CA SER A 561 -11.01 17.76 -1.56
C SER A 561 -12.05 18.87 -1.43
N THR A 562 -12.44 19.42 -2.56
CA THR A 562 -13.56 20.36 -2.67
C THR A 562 -14.74 19.76 -3.45
N GLY A 563 -14.64 18.47 -3.81
CA GLY A 563 -15.52 17.74 -4.73
C GLY A 563 -15.47 18.20 -6.21
N THR A 564 -14.70 19.25 -6.50
CA THR A 564 -14.46 19.73 -7.87
C THR A 564 -12.98 19.96 -8.18
N GLY A 565 -12.11 19.69 -7.21
CA GLY A 565 -10.68 19.96 -7.21
C GLY A 565 -10.15 19.84 -5.78
N PHE A 566 -8.97 20.39 -5.52
CA PHE A 566 -8.31 20.31 -4.23
C PHE A 566 -7.91 21.69 -3.71
N GLY A 567 -7.95 21.86 -2.39
CA GLY A 567 -7.54 23.07 -1.70
C GLY A 567 -6.02 23.28 -1.66
N GLU A 568 -5.60 24.28 -0.88
CA GLU A 568 -4.19 24.55 -0.62
C GLU A 568 -3.53 23.41 0.20
N ALA A 569 -2.20 23.30 0.09
CA ALA A 569 -1.46 22.28 0.81
C ALA A 569 -1.51 22.51 2.33
N VAL A 570 -2.05 21.53 3.05
CA VAL A 570 -1.94 21.40 4.50
C VAL A 570 -0.65 20.63 4.81
N LYS A 571 0.18 21.19 5.69
CA LYS A 571 1.43 20.55 6.12
C LYS A 571 1.12 19.37 7.03
N GLY A 572 1.55 18.17 6.63
CA GLY A 572 1.48 16.97 7.45
C GLY A 572 2.71 16.77 8.35
N PRO A 573 2.88 15.56 8.92
CA PRO A 573 4.04 15.25 9.74
C PRO A 573 5.34 15.34 8.95
N GLU A 574 6.45 15.66 9.64
CA GLU A 574 7.71 16.03 8.98
C GLU A 574 8.19 14.96 8.00
N LEU A 575 8.19 13.68 8.37
CA LEU A 575 8.54 12.48 7.56
C LEU A 575 9.45 12.73 6.32
N SER A 576 10.48 13.57 6.44
CA SER A 576 11.17 14.19 5.31
C SER A 576 12.44 13.43 4.93
N ASP A 577 13.00 13.75 3.75
CA ASP A 577 14.28 13.17 3.35
C ASP A 577 15.40 13.54 4.33
N ALA A 578 15.37 14.79 4.81
CA ALA A 578 16.36 15.34 5.73
C ALA A 578 16.42 14.58 7.07
N VAL A 579 15.31 13.94 7.48
CA VAL A 579 15.24 13.09 8.68
C VAL A 579 15.18 11.59 8.36
N GLY A 580 15.60 11.17 7.16
CA GLY A 580 15.89 9.78 6.84
C GLY A 580 14.72 8.94 6.32
N TRP A 581 13.63 9.57 5.85
CA TRP A 581 12.43 8.84 5.41
C TRP A 581 12.48 8.26 3.97
N LYS A 582 13.65 8.29 3.31
CA LYS A 582 13.86 7.55 2.04
C LYS A 582 13.98 6.02 2.23
N GLY A 583 14.10 5.52 3.46
CA GLY A 583 14.18 4.07 3.70
C GLY A 583 12.85 3.35 3.40
N LEU A 584 12.90 2.26 2.62
CA LEU A 584 11.74 1.42 2.29
C LEU A 584 10.95 1.03 3.53
N GLN A 585 11.66 0.61 4.58
CA GLN A 585 11.13 0.23 5.89
C GLN A 585 10.46 1.36 6.70
N TYR A 586 10.44 2.59 6.17
CA TYR A 586 9.78 3.75 6.77
C TYR A 586 8.63 4.23 5.88
N TYR A 587 8.89 4.70 4.66
CA TYR A 587 7.83 5.28 3.83
C TYR A 587 6.78 4.25 3.38
N SER A 588 7.13 2.96 3.28
CA SER A 588 6.15 1.91 2.96
C SER A 588 5.21 1.60 4.13
N THR A 589 5.53 2.10 5.33
CA THR A 589 4.74 1.89 6.55
C THR A 589 3.74 3.00 6.83
N ILE A 590 3.71 4.05 6.00
CA ILE A 590 2.69 5.10 6.12
C ILE A 590 1.31 4.47 5.94
N ARG A 591 0.41 4.71 6.89
CA ARG A 591 -0.99 4.29 6.91
C ARG A 591 -1.83 5.55 7.11
N ALA A 592 -2.86 5.66 6.31
CA ALA A 592 -3.91 6.65 6.42
C ALA A 592 -5.11 6.10 5.65
N ALA A 593 -6.28 6.10 6.29
CA ALA A 593 -7.51 5.54 5.77
C ALA A 593 -8.69 6.28 6.42
N THR A 594 -9.74 6.49 5.62
CA THR A 594 -10.97 7.10 6.07
C THR A 594 -11.60 6.27 7.17
N HIS A 595 -12.11 6.92 8.21
CA HIS A 595 -13.02 6.27 9.12
C HIS A 595 -14.31 5.96 8.35
N LYS A 596 -14.48 4.70 7.94
CA LYS A 596 -15.76 4.25 7.40
C LYS A 596 -16.68 4.03 8.59
N VAL A 597 -17.51 5.02 8.89
CA VAL A 597 -18.61 4.82 9.83
C VAL A 597 -19.42 3.66 9.25
N PRO A 598 -19.47 2.48 9.90
CA PRO A 598 -20.46 1.50 9.51
C PRO A 598 -21.77 2.26 9.55
N THR A 599 -22.50 2.27 8.45
CA THR A 599 -23.86 2.77 8.44
C THR A 599 -24.73 1.79 9.24
N GLU A 600 -24.41 1.59 10.52
CA GLU A 600 -25.47 1.54 11.49
C GLU A 600 -26.33 2.76 11.19
N ALA A 601 -27.60 2.51 10.87
CA ALA A 601 -28.58 3.56 10.75
C ALA A 601 -28.28 4.58 11.87
N PRO A 602 -28.16 5.88 11.56
CA PRO A 602 -27.83 6.89 12.57
C PRO A 602 -28.69 6.59 13.78
N PRO A 603 -28.11 6.53 15.00
CA PRO A 603 -28.76 5.95 16.18
C PRO A 603 -30.20 6.43 16.15
N ALA A 604 -31.12 5.47 15.98
CA ALA A 604 -32.51 5.77 15.70
C ALA A 604 -32.92 6.84 16.70
N CYS A 605 -33.24 8.04 16.19
CA CYS A 605 -33.62 9.16 17.03
C CYS A 605 -34.70 8.64 17.97
N GLU A 606 -34.36 8.48 19.25
CA GLU A 606 -35.28 7.92 20.24
C GLU A 606 -36.26 9.04 20.56
N PRO A 607 -37.52 8.98 20.09
CA PRO A 607 -38.44 10.09 20.22
C PRO A 607 -38.65 10.35 21.71
N SER A 608 -38.18 11.49 22.17
CA SER A 608 -38.39 11.97 23.51
C SER A 608 -39.37 13.14 23.47
N LYS A 609 -39.83 13.60 24.65
CA LYS A 609 -40.81 14.68 24.69
C LYS A 609 -40.12 16.00 24.30
N GLU A 610 -40.70 16.70 23.34
CA GLU A 610 -40.31 18.06 22.94
C GLU A 610 -40.04 19.00 24.12
N THR A 611 -38.91 19.71 24.04
CA THR A 611 -38.43 20.72 24.99
C THR A 611 -37.91 21.93 24.21
N CYS A 612 -38.11 23.15 24.72
CA CYS A 612 -37.65 24.40 24.10
C CYS A 612 -36.13 24.60 24.20
N ASP A 613 -35.35 23.76 23.52
CA ASP A 613 -33.89 23.82 23.50
C ASP A 613 -33.33 24.09 22.09
N GLY A 614 -34.20 24.27 21.10
CA GLY A 614 -33.81 24.49 19.70
C GLY A 614 -33.41 23.21 18.97
N LEU A 615 -33.72 22.04 19.53
CA LEU A 615 -33.54 20.72 18.94
C LEU A 615 -34.89 20.08 18.60
N ASP A 616 -34.89 19.08 17.71
CA ASP A 616 -36.05 18.22 17.40
C ASP A 616 -35.95 16.97 18.27
N ASN A 617 -36.54 16.99 19.48
CA ASN A 617 -36.38 15.94 20.48
C ASN A 617 -37.26 14.71 20.20
N ASP A 618 -38.33 14.86 19.42
CA ASP A 618 -39.33 13.84 19.08
C ASP A 618 -39.20 13.31 17.64
N CYS A 619 -38.22 13.83 16.90
CA CYS A 619 -37.78 13.34 15.60
C CYS A 619 -38.87 13.48 14.51
N ASN A 620 -39.82 14.38 14.68
CA ASN A 620 -40.94 14.55 13.75
C ASN A 620 -40.59 15.49 12.57
N GLY A 621 -39.40 16.09 12.58
CA GLY A 621 -38.90 17.01 11.56
C GLY A 621 -39.26 18.47 11.80
N LEU A 622 -39.82 18.81 12.97
CA LEU A 622 -40.18 20.16 13.39
C LEU A 622 -39.48 20.48 14.71
N ILE A 623 -38.57 21.45 14.69
CA ILE A 623 -37.95 21.98 15.91
C ILE A 623 -39.03 22.68 16.75
N ASP A 624 -39.17 22.29 18.02
CA ASP A 624 -40.04 22.90 19.02
C ASP A 624 -41.55 22.97 18.61
N ASP A 625 -42.16 21.90 18.05
CA ASP A 625 -43.50 21.90 17.41
C ASP A 625 -44.65 22.43 18.31
N GLY A 626 -44.88 23.73 18.24
CA GLY A 626 -45.93 24.42 18.98
C GLY A 626 -45.60 24.70 20.45
N LEU A 627 -44.35 24.49 20.87
CA LEU A 627 -43.90 24.95 22.18
C LEU A 627 -43.72 26.47 22.15
N THR A 628 -44.34 27.14 23.11
CA THR A 628 -44.13 28.58 23.31
C THR A 628 -42.89 28.75 24.17
N CYS A 629 -41.75 28.88 23.51
CA CYS A 629 -40.48 29.15 24.17
C CYS A 629 -40.44 30.61 24.61
N GLU A 630 -40.87 30.90 25.83
CA GLU A 630 -40.56 32.18 26.47
C GLU A 630 -39.03 32.24 26.63
N ARG A 631 -38.35 32.88 25.69
CA ARG A 631 -37.00 33.40 25.94
C ARG A 631 -37.14 34.43 27.05
N ASP A 632 -36.77 34.05 28.27
CA ASP A 632 -36.37 34.99 29.30
C ASP A 632 -35.11 35.71 28.80
N TRP A 633 -35.30 36.72 27.95
CA TRP A 633 -34.28 37.70 27.66
C TRP A 633 -34.30 38.74 28.78
N PRO A 634 -33.17 39.02 29.46
CA PRO A 634 -33.16 39.87 30.65
C PRO A 634 -33.58 41.34 30.46
N ASP A 635 -33.90 41.83 29.27
CA ASP A 635 -34.29 43.23 29.06
C ASP A 635 -35.33 43.36 27.94
N GLY A 636 -36.54 43.78 28.31
CA GLY A 636 -37.73 43.80 27.44
C GLY A 636 -37.71 44.85 26.31
N GLY A 637 -37.52 44.37 25.08
CA GLY A 637 -37.75 45.13 23.85
C GLY A 637 -38.76 44.44 22.92
N ASP A 638 -39.75 45.20 22.43
CA ASP A 638 -40.87 44.80 21.56
C ASP A 638 -40.38 44.34 20.15
N PRO A 639 -40.85 43.21 19.58
CA PRO A 639 -40.38 42.69 18.29
C PRO A 639 -41.05 43.30 17.04
N SER A 640 -41.81 44.39 17.14
CA SER A 640 -42.57 44.93 15.99
C SER A 640 -41.79 45.80 14.98
N ASP A 641 -40.46 45.89 15.07
CA ASP A 641 -39.68 46.86 14.28
C ASP A 641 -38.76 46.30 13.17
N MET A 642 -38.88 45.03 12.76
CA MET A 642 -37.94 44.42 11.78
C MET A 642 -38.45 44.23 10.34
N PHE A 643 -39.52 44.90 9.91
CA PHE A 643 -39.89 44.93 8.49
C PHE A 643 -40.21 46.35 8.00
N ARG A 644 -39.17 47.13 7.67
CA ARG A 644 -39.27 48.25 6.73
C ARG A 644 -37.93 48.65 6.07
N ASP A 645 -37.88 48.34 4.78
CA ASP A 645 -37.34 49.15 3.66
C ASP A 645 -35.82 49.42 3.53
N GLY A 646 -35.20 48.71 2.58
CA GLY A 646 -34.59 49.26 1.37
C GLY A 646 -33.78 50.57 1.38
N SER A 647 -32.49 50.40 1.07
CA SER A 647 -31.69 51.18 0.08
C SER A 647 -30.91 52.45 0.49
N ARG A 648 -29.63 52.42 0.07
CA ARG A 648 -28.65 53.50 -0.24
C ARG A 648 -27.84 54.15 0.91
N GLY A 649 -26.51 54.01 0.80
CA GLY A 649 -25.54 55.07 1.10
C GLY A 649 -24.46 54.74 2.14
N ASP A 650 -23.24 54.47 1.67
CA ASP A 650 -21.93 54.54 2.37
C ASP A 650 -21.62 56.02 2.80
N PRO A 651 -20.58 56.40 3.62
CA PRO A 651 -19.55 55.62 4.34
C PRO A 651 -19.26 56.06 5.81
N GLY A 652 -18.54 55.23 6.59
CA GLY A 652 -17.88 55.66 7.84
C GLY A 652 -17.41 54.54 8.79
N GLU A 653 -16.11 54.22 8.73
CA GLU A 653 -15.29 53.55 9.79
C GLU A 653 -15.23 54.37 11.11
N PRO A 654 -14.59 53.91 12.20
CA PRO A 654 -14.36 52.55 12.73
C PRO A 654 -14.63 52.45 14.28
N ASP A 655 -14.43 51.26 14.87
CA ASP A 655 -13.90 50.97 16.23
C ASP A 655 -14.62 49.80 16.96
N GLU A 656 -13.94 48.63 16.97
CA GLU A 656 -13.73 47.56 18.00
C GLU A 656 -14.79 47.20 19.09
N PRO A 657 -14.71 46.07 19.85
CA PRO A 657 -13.75 44.95 19.89
C PRO A 657 -14.39 43.52 19.95
N ALA A 658 -13.49 42.53 20.01
CA ALA A 658 -13.71 41.09 20.14
C ALA A 658 -14.55 40.63 21.34
N ILE A 659 -15.32 39.55 21.15
CA ILE A 659 -15.84 38.68 22.20
C ILE A 659 -15.34 37.25 21.94
N THR A 660 -14.59 36.75 22.92
CA THR A 660 -14.10 35.39 23.07
C THR A 660 -15.26 34.43 23.38
N ALA A 661 -15.46 33.40 22.56
CA ALA A 661 -16.32 32.26 22.89
C ALA A 661 -15.48 31.05 23.30
N ALA A 662 -15.75 30.52 24.48
CA ALA A 662 -15.28 29.24 24.99
C ALA A 662 -16.09 28.08 24.36
N PRO A 663 -15.56 26.84 24.33
CA PRO A 663 -16.16 25.74 23.56
C PRO A 663 -17.39 25.20 24.29
N VAL A 664 -18.50 25.10 23.56
CA VAL A 664 -19.68 24.33 23.99
C VAL A 664 -19.62 23.00 23.26
N SER A 665 -19.72 21.94 24.04
CA SER A 665 -19.71 20.53 23.64
C SER A 665 -20.76 20.17 22.59
N ASP A 666 -20.34 19.31 21.67
CA ASP A 666 -21.16 18.50 20.78
C ASP A 666 -22.25 17.70 21.51
N SER A 667 -23.44 17.72 20.91
CA SER A 667 -24.31 16.57 20.56
C SER A 667 -25.79 16.98 20.67
N GLY A 668 -26.33 17.45 19.55
CA GLY A 668 -27.77 17.70 19.36
C GLY A 668 -28.02 17.70 17.86
N CYS A 669 -28.38 16.54 17.34
CA CYS A 669 -28.45 16.18 15.92
C CYS A 669 -28.95 17.30 14.97
N SER A 670 -28.21 17.55 13.89
CA SER A 670 -28.79 18.10 12.66
C SER A 670 -28.27 17.36 11.43
N CYS A 671 -28.97 16.28 11.06
CA CYS A 671 -28.90 15.66 9.74
C CYS A 671 -30.21 15.95 8.99
N ARG A 672 -30.10 16.45 7.76
CA ARG A 672 -31.23 16.56 6.84
C ARG A 672 -31.45 15.22 6.14
N SER A 673 -32.69 14.77 6.06
CA SER A 673 -33.10 13.76 5.09
C SER A 673 -33.64 14.41 3.82
N ALA A 674 -33.27 13.80 2.69
CA ALA A 674 -33.84 14.08 1.38
C ALA A 674 -35.33 13.71 1.34
N ARG A 675 -36.13 14.55 0.70
CA ARG A 675 -37.53 14.23 0.37
C ARG A 675 -37.54 12.97 -0.50
N SER A 676 -38.15 11.90 -0.01
CA SER A 676 -38.64 10.85 -0.89
C SER A 676 -39.83 11.42 -1.68
N GLU A 677 -39.67 11.47 -3.00
CA GLU A 677 -40.82 11.63 -3.89
C GLU A 677 -41.72 10.41 -3.70
N GLN A 678 -42.94 10.65 -3.21
CA GLN A 678 -44.02 9.66 -3.24
C GLN A 678 -44.31 9.29 -4.69
N SER A 679 -43.69 8.21 -5.17
CA SER A 679 -44.06 7.59 -6.44
C SER A 679 -45.40 6.86 -6.28
N ALA A 680 -46.33 7.21 -7.17
CA ALA A 680 -47.71 6.78 -7.16
C ALA A 680 -47.87 5.27 -7.45
N TRP A 681 -48.02 4.46 -6.41
CA TRP A 681 -48.48 3.07 -6.50
C TRP A 681 -49.81 2.87 -5.73
N ALA A 682 -50.82 3.65 -6.09
CA ALA A 682 -52.20 3.44 -5.65
C ALA A 682 -53.19 3.67 -6.80
N SER A 683 -52.99 3.01 -7.95
CA SER A 683 -53.94 3.05 -9.08
C SER A 683 -53.81 1.85 -10.04
N TRP A 684 -53.66 0.62 -9.54
CA TRP A 684 -53.74 -0.58 -10.41
C TRP A 684 -54.55 -1.75 -9.84
N LEU A 685 -55.21 -1.60 -8.68
CA LEU A 685 -56.10 -2.63 -8.11
C LEU A 685 -57.60 -2.38 -8.34
N ALA A 686 -57.99 -1.26 -8.95
CA ALA A 686 -59.39 -0.95 -9.26
C ALA A 686 -59.86 -1.38 -10.68
N LEU A 687 -58.94 -1.79 -11.57
CA LEU A 687 -59.27 -2.19 -12.95
C LEU A 687 -59.30 -3.72 -13.17
N ALA A 688 -58.78 -4.53 -12.23
CA ALA A 688 -58.82 -5.99 -12.33
C ALA A 688 -60.13 -6.63 -11.82
N ALA A 689 -60.93 -5.91 -11.02
CA ALA A 689 -62.20 -6.41 -10.48
C ALA A 689 -63.40 -6.31 -11.44
N ALA A 690 -63.30 -5.50 -12.52
CA ALA A 690 -64.38 -5.34 -13.50
C ALA A 690 -64.33 -6.36 -14.67
N ALA A 691 -63.19 -7.01 -14.92
CA ALA A 691 -63.03 -7.96 -16.03
C ALA A 691 -63.50 -9.40 -15.72
N ILE A 692 -63.63 -9.77 -14.43
CA ILE A 692 -64.04 -11.12 -14.01
C ILE A 692 -65.57 -11.26 -13.90
N ALA A 693 -66.32 -10.16 -13.83
CA ALA A 693 -67.79 -10.18 -13.79
C ALA A 693 -68.46 -10.25 -15.19
N ILE A 694 -67.72 -9.98 -16.28
CA ILE A 694 -68.27 -9.98 -17.66
C ILE A 694 -68.02 -11.31 -18.39
N SER A 695 -67.04 -12.13 -17.99
CA SER A 695 -66.79 -13.44 -18.63
C SER A 695 -67.72 -14.57 -18.15
N ARG A 696 -68.46 -14.40 -17.04
CA ARG A 696 -69.40 -15.41 -16.50
C ARG A 696 -70.85 -15.29 -17.01
N ARG A 697 -71.16 -14.38 -17.94
CA ARG A 697 -72.51 -14.23 -18.53
C ARG A 697 -72.67 -14.70 -19.98
N ARG A 698 -71.66 -15.34 -20.59
CA ARG A 698 -71.71 -15.80 -22.00
C ARG A 698 -71.63 -17.32 -22.24
N SER A 699 -71.84 -18.17 -21.22
CA SER A 699 -71.82 -19.64 -21.39
C SER A 699 -73.09 -20.39 -20.95
N ARG A 700 -74.26 -19.73 -20.95
CA ARG A 700 -75.56 -20.42 -20.92
C ARG A 700 -76.55 -19.75 -21.87
N GLY A 701 -76.74 -20.35 -23.05
CA GLY A 701 -77.78 -19.96 -24.00
C GLY A 701 -77.48 -20.41 -25.43
N VAL A 702 -78.02 -21.58 -25.79
CA VAL A 702 -78.05 -22.29 -27.09
C VAL A 702 -76.82 -23.11 -27.44
#